data_AF-A3ZLU2-F1
#
_entry.id   AF-A3ZLU2-F1
#
_cell.length_a   1.000
_cell.length_b   1.000
_cell.length_c   1.000
_cell.angle_alpha   90.00
_cell.angle_beta   90.00
_cell.angle_gamma   90.00
#
_symmetry.space_group_name_H-M   'P 1'
#
loop_
_entity.id
_entity.type
_entity.pdbx_description
1 polymer ?
#
loop_
_entity_poly.entity_id
_entity_poly.type
_entity_poly.pdbx_seq_one_letter_code
_entity_poly.pdbx_strand_id
1 'polypeptide(L)'
;MAVRGFLLALLVLGFAAPIAAHEWHARTGGFSVKAQLVELRGGAVVLKRDDNGQEISVPLDKLSLDDIRFVHAELARRNETINNGGPAKMPATAPESKPTSSFAPPRRPTTRPSADPSVSTTAQASTARLDSNGYPITPASNAAAPRVAIASQQGWQVSADPSPFEYEMPKDMQVQVTLPQDLRSAAPVYSEHLGHFIFFSESSNAYHAFHLPTNKFTGTIQFGTYGPQQIAYSADGRYLAVVIRNDPTAVLTAEIWSFATGQLVRSFPMDDNLATISAIRFAGPDHIVIVKKQIDLLECYDIATGRLISESTVPDFYNNTSMAVSPSGAYAAIYESKSKMVHLIDLRSGVEAGVVGGEDQIPKNASLVRLCFSPDGEELLFYSSDRFRRHLITWDMRSGEPLVDLNFEEDPSKRGIRTYSYGGRPIEWRPDRSGWLIAGRVLVERNRPEVVWADESPHGNFDLRSSRRFIDNDRLLVHFQKTYTETTLSLMKLPIEEIEATRSLIAKGGSAVDLGLPPLTQIFVGQAREIAPSTQWSYQPDVAPQVATADLKSSIDVQATYRRLKSLNICRASNRAVVGLGELDAKQRKQGFNSSDAQYLELIDLAEGKSIHRMTLPFAARLMAVAGTGDWAAFASSGKRDRVDLFDLTSGDSVVAFRPFGNGDGQIKQMAFGSDRALLWILTDEGELTQWRLPECRAVARRDYGKGASIQASPSGRTLCVAASKSYELIDADTGKMLGTLASPDRSFHHHAGYVAFSEDGRKLAIARKSGRQPQEVILWNLMTNAAAHKFNLPYTPYGLSWGSDLVLLIDVVTPMDEEQEPRHLIAVDLLSNRVAWHYRLLMEGQHGFRGSDGRHWYIAGDQRRRDSVLHAVQLPQRDELARFGGLQPLAALLGPGDAINVRIAASIPSVDPKRPNVKQELLESLQERAVALGYRLDPAAEYSFVLEARESGTSQSVKVQEVGKRSAVQTIPISEVNVSAKIVNRSGATVWTEKSSFKTNVGYFAAVPQGTSPAAYFRNQQWESVIGWMFGAPFPGVILSPAASTGAGVSSLSALGARIESVAPQSN
;
A
#
# COMPACT_ATOMS: atom_id res chain seq x y z
N MET A 1 -12.13 -39.62 16.91
CA MET A 1 -11.74 -39.54 15.48
C MET A 1 -12.82 -38.77 14.76
N ALA A 2 -12.57 -37.49 14.51
CA ALA A 2 -13.60 -36.50 14.24
C ALA A 2 -13.35 -35.84 12.89
N VAL A 3 -14.31 -35.96 11.98
CA VAL A 3 -14.53 -35.02 10.88
C VAL A 3 -16.01 -34.64 10.96
N ARG A 4 -16.29 -33.52 11.65
CA ARG A 4 -17.55 -32.75 11.59
C ARG A 4 -17.29 -31.63 10.58
N GLY A 5 -18.16 -31.21 9.68
CA GLY A 5 -19.60 -31.36 9.55
C GLY A 5 -20.11 -30.03 9.00
N PHE A 6 -20.33 -29.94 7.68
CA PHE A 6 -20.92 -28.77 7.04
C PHE A 6 -22.45 -28.96 7.06
N LEU A 7 -23.15 -28.19 7.90
CA LEU A 7 -24.61 -28.15 7.97
C LEU A 7 -25.10 -27.19 6.89
N LEU A 8 -25.60 -27.71 5.77
CA LEU A 8 -26.41 -26.95 4.83
C LEU A 8 -27.87 -26.98 5.31
N ALA A 9 -28.44 -25.79 5.50
CA ALA A 9 -29.84 -25.62 5.86
C ALA A 9 -30.75 -26.26 4.79
N LEU A 10 -31.69 -27.08 5.27
CA LEU A 10 -32.74 -27.78 4.52
C LEU A 10 -33.71 -26.79 3.87
N LEU A 11 -33.62 -26.63 2.54
CA LEU A 11 -34.69 -26.08 1.71
C LEU A 11 -35.21 -27.21 0.82
N VAL A 12 -36.49 -27.59 1.01
CA VAL A 12 -37.22 -28.45 0.06
C VAL A 12 -37.60 -27.56 -1.11
N LEU A 13 -36.88 -27.68 -2.23
CA LEU A 13 -37.23 -27.02 -3.49
C LEU A 13 -37.97 -28.03 -4.36
N GLY A 14 -39.29 -28.06 -4.24
CA GLY A 14 -40.16 -28.80 -5.16
C GLY A 14 -40.21 -28.10 -6.51
N PHE A 15 -40.00 -28.82 -7.61
CA PHE A 15 -40.06 -28.23 -8.95
C PHE A 15 -41.54 -28.19 -9.36
N ALA A 16 -42.06 -27.01 -9.71
CA ALA A 16 -43.46 -26.86 -10.17
C ALA A 16 -43.77 -27.63 -11.47
N ALA A 17 -42.73 -28.03 -12.22
CA ALA A 17 -42.79 -29.00 -13.31
C ALA A 17 -41.42 -29.72 -13.41
N PRO A 18 -41.40 -31.05 -13.66
CA PRO A 18 -40.17 -31.81 -13.82
C PRO A 18 -39.38 -31.33 -15.04
N ILE A 19 -38.06 -31.42 -14.94
CA ILE A 19 -37.14 -30.91 -15.96
C ILE A 19 -36.93 -31.97 -17.03
N ALA A 20 -36.86 -31.52 -18.28
CA ALA A 20 -36.71 -32.39 -19.45
C ALA A 20 -35.62 -33.45 -19.24
N ALA A 21 -35.90 -34.63 -19.77
CA ALA A 21 -35.11 -35.82 -19.49
C ALA A 21 -33.62 -35.65 -19.83
N HIS A 22 -32.79 -35.87 -18.81
CA HIS A 22 -31.34 -35.80 -18.86
C HIS A 22 -30.79 -37.22 -18.66
N GLU A 23 -29.62 -37.53 -19.25
CA GLU A 23 -28.95 -38.80 -18.99
C GLU A 23 -28.02 -38.65 -17.78
N TRP A 24 -28.40 -39.27 -16.67
CA TRP A 24 -27.70 -39.19 -15.39
C TRP A 24 -26.69 -40.31 -15.26
N HIS A 25 -25.50 -39.98 -14.77
CA HIS A 25 -24.37 -40.90 -14.66
C HIS A 25 -23.93 -41.07 -13.21
N ALA A 26 -23.62 -42.30 -12.82
CA ALA A 26 -23.02 -42.58 -11.52
C ALA A 26 -21.55 -42.11 -11.48
N ARG A 27 -21.13 -41.56 -10.34
CA ARG A 27 -19.78 -41.01 -10.13
C ARG A 27 -18.65 -42.02 -10.36
N THR A 28 -18.91 -43.28 -10.07
CA THR A 28 -17.94 -44.38 -10.21
C THR A 28 -17.84 -44.91 -11.65
N GLY A 29 -18.66 -44.40 -12.58
CA GLY A 29 -18.83 -44.98 -13.91
C GLY A 29 -19.64 -46.29 -13.88
N GLY A 30 -20.12 -46.74 -15.06
CA GLY A 30 -20.77 -48.04 -15.24
C GLY A 30 -22.29 -48.10 -15.08
N PHE A 31 -22.95 -47.00 -14.74
CA PHE A 31 -24.41 -46.92 -14.69
C PHE A 31 -24.90 -45.56 -15.19
N SER A 32 -25.78 -45.56 -16.18
CA SER A 32 -26.50 -44.36 -16.64
C SER A 32 -28.01 -44.61 -16.66
N VAL A 33 -28.79 -43.56 -16.46
CA VAL A 33 -30.25 -43.62 -16.55
C VAL A 33 -30.79 -42.33 -17.13
N LYS A 34 -31.71 -42.45 -18.08
CA LYS A 34 -32.43 -41.30 -18.62
C LYS A 34 -33.63 -40.99 -17.73
N ALA A 35 -33.64 -39.81 -17.13
CA ALA A 35 -34.64 -39.44 -16.14
C ALA A 35 -34.85 -37.93 -16.08
N GLN A 36 -36.02 -37.50 -15.63
CA GLN A 36 -36.37 -36.11 -15.38
C GLN A 36 -36.00 -35.73 -13.94
N LEU A 37 -35.39 -34.56 -13.73
CA LEU A 37 -35.18 -34.02 -12.38
C LEU A 37 -36.52 -33.54 -11.82
N VAL A 38 -36.96 -34.15 -10.73
CA VAL A 38 -38.24 -33.84 -10.07
C VAL A 38 -38.05 -32.92 -8.88
N GLU A 39 -37.10 -33.22 -8.00
CA GLU A 39 -36.80 -32.37 -6.85
C GLU A 39 -35.41 -32.57 -6.26
N LEU A 40 -34.97 -31.59 -5.47
CA LEU A 40 -33.81 -31.73 -4.60
C LEU A 40 -34.31 -31.80 -3.15
N ARG A 41 -34.10 -32.94 -2.50
CA ARG A 41 -34.56 -33.17 -1.11
C ARG A 41 -33.43 -33.80 -0.31
N GLY A 42 -33.03 -33.13 0.77
CA GLY A 42 -32.09 -33.68 1.75
C GLY A 42 -30.69 -34.03 1.20
N GLY A 43 -30.17 -33.27 0.23
CA GLY A 43 -28.86 -33.53 -0.38
C GLY A 43 -28.87 -34.64 -1.46
N ALA A 44 -30.05 -35.09 -1.87
CA ALA A 44 -30.25 -36.01 -2.97
C ALA A 44 -31.12 -35.38 -4.06
N VAL A 45 -30.90 -35.81 -5.31
CA VAL A 45 -31.81 -35.54 -6.43
C VAL A 45 -32.86 -36.63 -6.48
N VAL A 46 -34.12 -36.26 -6.67
CA VAL A 46 -35.20 -37.19 -7.02
C VAL A 46 -35.38 -37.14 -8.52
N LEU A 47 -35.13 -38.27 -9.17
CA LEU A 47 -35.17 -38.44 -10.61
C LEU A 47 -36.34 -39.34 -10.97
N LYS A 48 -37.15 -38.96 -11.95
CA LYS A 48 -38.22 -39.80 -12.48
C LYS A 48 -37.75 -40.43 -13.77
N ARG A 49 -37.55 -41.74 -13.77
CA ARG A 49 -37.03 -42.46 -14.93
C ARG A 49 -37.99 -42.33 -16.11
N ASP A 50 -37.44 -42.18 -17.31
CA ASP A 50 -38.22 -42.10 -18.53
C ASP A 50 -38.83 -43.44 -18.95
N ASP A 51 -38.20 -44.55 -18.58
CA ASP A 51 -38.55 -45.90 -19.06
C ASP A 51 -39.75 -46.51 -18.33
N ASN A 52 -39.86 -46.29 -17.02
CA ASN A 52 -40.93 -46.87 -16.19
C ASN A 52 -41.66 -45.83 -15.32
N GLY A 53 -41.28 -44.56 -15.40
CA GLY A 53 -41.89 -43.47 -14.62
C GLY A 53 -41.60 -43.54 -13.12
N GLN A 54 -40.73 -44.45 -12.66
CA GLN A 54 -40.40 -44.64 -11.26
C GLN A 54 -39.49 -43.51 -10.77
N GLU A 55 -39.82 -42.96 -9.61
CA GLU A 55 -38.98 -41.99 -8.92
C GLU A 55 -37.88 -42.69 -8.11
N ILE A 56 -36.64 -42.28 -8.34
CA ILE A 56 -35.45 -42.76 -7.65
C ILE A 56 -34.76 -41.58 -6.99
N SER A 57 -34.36 -41.75 -5.73
CA SER A 57 -33.58 -40.73 -5.01
C SER A 57 -32.09 -41.10 -5.06
N VAL A 58 -31.27 -40.21 -5.61
CA VAL A 58 -29.83 -40.40 -5.77
C VAL A 58 -29.10 -39.32 -4.98
N PRO A 59 -28.27 -39.68 -3.98
CA PRO A 59 -27.43 -38.72 -3.27
C PRO A 59 -26.53 -37.94 -4.23
N LEU A 60 -26.39 -36.62 -4.04
CA LEU A 60 -25.59 -35.77 -4.94
C LEU A 60 -24.15 -36.25 -5.06
N ASP A 61 -23.55 -36.79 -4.00
CA ASP A 61 -22.18 -37.29 -3.98
C ASP A 61 -21.97 -38.58 -4.80
N LYS A 62 -23.07 -39.24 -5.20
CA LYS A 62 -23.09 -40.43 -6.07
C LYS A 62 -23.28 -40.11 -7.55
N LEU A 63 -23.63 -38.87 -7.90
CA LEU A 63 -23.73 -38.41 -9.28
C LEU A 63 -22.37 -38.01 -9.84
N SER A 64 -22.23 -38.07 -11.17
CA SER A 64 -21.08 -37.51 -11.86
C SER A 64 -20.95 -36.01 -11.59
N LEU A 65 -19.73 -35.47 -11.71
CA LEU A 65 -19.49 -34.04 -11.49
C LEU A 65 -20.27 -33.17 -12.48
N ASP A 66 -20.51 -33.67 -13.70
CA ASP A 66 -21.26 -32.95 -14.73
C ASP A 66 -22.77 -32.92 -14.41
N ASP A 67 -23.32 -34.01 -13.85
CA ASP A 67 -24.71 -34.03 -13.39
C ASP A 67 -24.92 -33.15 -12.15
N ILE A 68 -23.95 -33.09 -11.24
CA ILE A 68 -23.98 -32.16 -10.10
C ILE A 68 -23.97 -30.71 -10.60
N ARG A 69 -23.13 -30.38 -11.59
CA ARG A 69 -23.10 -29.05 -12.21
C ARG A 69 -24.41 -28.70 -12.91
N PHE A 70 -25.01 -29.66 -13.62
CA PHE A 70 -26.33 -29.50 -14.25
C PHE A 70 -27.40 -29.14 -13.21
N VAL A 71 -27.45 -29.85 -12.09
CA VAL A 71 -28.40 -29.56 -10.98
C VAL A 71 -28.17 -28.16 -10.42
N HIS A 72 -26.92 -27.74 -10.21
CA HIS A 72 -26.62 -26.40 -9.70
C HIS A 72 -26.99 -25.28 -10.69
N ALA A 73 -26.70 -25.45 -11.98
CA ALA A 73 -27.04 -24.49 -13.02
C ALA A 73 -28.56 -24.27 -13.10
N GLU A 74 -29.33 -25.34 -12.95
CA GLU A 74 -30.78 -25.29 -13.04
C GLU A 74 -31.43 -24.67 -11.80
N LEU A 75 -30.86 -24.90 -10.61
CA LEU A 75 -31.25 -24.19 -9.39
C LEU A 75 -30.98 -22.68 -9.49
N ALA A 76 -29.83 -22.29 -10.05
CA ALA A 76 -29.49 -20.88 -10.28
C ALA A 76 -30.48 -20.22 -11.25
N ARG A 77 -30.77 -20.88 -12.37
CA ARG A 77 -31.73 -20.40 -13.39
C ARG A 77 -33.13 -20.14 -12.80
N ARG A 78 -33.61 -21.02 -11.91
CA ARG A 78 -34.95 -20.84 -11.30
C ARG A 78 -34.98 -19.78 -10.21
N ASN A 79 -33.91 -19.60 -9.44
CA ASN A 79 -33.80 -18.49 -8.49
C ASN A 79 -33.86 -17.13 -9.21
N GLU A 80 -33.29 -17.01 -10.40
CA GLU A 80 -33.43 -15.81 -11.24
C GLU A 80 -34.86 -15.60 -11.75
N THR A 81 -35.61 -16.68 -12.00
CA THR A 81 -36.98 -16.59 -12.51
C THR A 81 -37.98 -16.15 -11.42
N ILE A 82 -37.74 -16.54 -10.16
CA ILE A 82 -38.56 -16.14 -9.00
C ILE A 82 -38.38 -14.66 -8.66
N ASN A 83 -37.18 -14.11 -8.87
CA ASN A 83 -36.87 -12.72 -8.55
C ASN A 83 -37.44 -11.69 -9.53
N ASN A 84 -37.97 -12.10 -10.70
CA ASN A 84 -38.39 -11.20 -11.79
C ASN A 84 -39.92 -11.14 -12.07
N GLY A 85 -40.78 -11.49 -11.11
CA GLY A 85 -42.25 -11.58 -11.30
C GLY A 85 -43.13 -10.36 -10.92
N GLY A 86 -43.04 -9.22 -11.62
CA GLY A 86 -44.15 -8.26 -11.98
C GLY A 86 -44.59 -7.11 -11.01
N PRO A 87 -45.39 -6.07 -11.44
CA PRO A 87 -45.78 -5.65 -12.81
C PRO A 87 -45.68 -4.11 -13.18
N ALA A 88 -45.83 -3.81 -14.49
CA ALA A 88 -46.42 -2.61 -15.16
C ALA A 88 -45.56 -1.45 -15.80
N LYS A 89 -45.49 -1.49 -17.16
CA LYS A 89 -45.71 -0.47 -18.25
C LYS A 89 -44.85 0.82 -18.51
N MET A 90 -44.20 0.78 -19.70
CA MET A 90 -43.97 1.78 -20.80
C MET A 90 -42.94 2.93 -20.66
N PRO A 91 -42.36 3.49 -21.77
CA PRO A 91 -42.03 2.91 -23.11
C PRO A 91 -40.64 3.31 -23.71
N ALA A 92 -40.15 2.45 -24.63
CA ALA A 92 -39.31 2.64 -25.83
C ALA A 92 -38.07 3.59 -25.86
N THR A 93 -36.88 2.99 -26.07
CA THR A 93 -35.91 3.36 -27.14
C THR A 93 -34.77 2.31 -27.33
N ALA A 94 -34.45 2.05 -28.60
CA ALA A 94 -33.23 1.46 -29.22
C ALA A 94 -32.82 -0.02 -28.92
N PRO A 95 -32.32 -0.78 -29.92
CA PRO A 95 -32.00 -2.20 -29.79
C PRO A 95 -30.55 -2.41 -29.30
N GLU A 96 -30.37 -2.92 -28.09
CA GLU A 96 -29.07 -3.40 -27.62
C GLU A 96 -28.89 -4.91 -27.89
N SER A 97 -27.72 -5.21 -28.45
CA SER A 97 -27.19 -6.49 -28.87
C SER A 97 -26.98 -7.46 -27.70
N LYS A 98 -27.39 -8.72 -27.91
CA LYS A 98 -27.09 -9.87 -27.03
C LYS A 98 -25.57 -10.04 -26.83
N PRO A 99 -25.07 -10.28 -25.60
CA PRO A 99 -23.74 -10.84 -25.40
C PRO A 99 -23.81 -12.35 -25.66
N THR A 100 -23.40 -12.78 -26.85
CA THR A 100 -23.06 -14.18 -27.13
C THR A 100 -21.63 -14.45 -26.69
N SER A 101 -21.44 -14.86 -25.43
CA SER A 101 -20.23 -15.57 -25.00
C SER A 101 -20.47 -17.07 -25.11
N SER A 102 -20.07 -17.66 -26.24
CA SER A 102 -19.94 -19.10 -26.38
C SER A 102 -18.47 -19.48 -26.18
N PHE A 103 -18.04 -19.66 -24.92
CA PHE A 103 -16.68 -20.08 -24.62
C PHE A 103 -16.62 -21.59 -24.33
N ALA A 104 -15.77 -22.30 -25.08
CA ALA A 104 -15.37 -23.67 -24.81
C ALA A 104 -14.15 -23.68 -23.86
N PRO A 105 -14.04 -24.61 -22.90
CA PRO A 105 -12.91 -24.66 -21.98
C PRO A 105 -11.58 -24.88 -22.71
N PRO A 106 -10.43 -24.47 -22.13
CA PRO A 106 -9.11 -24.61 -22.74
C PRO A 106 -8.82 -26.07 -23.10
N ARG A 107 -8.39 -26.30 -24.34
CA ARG A 107 -7.99 -27.63 -24.82
C ARG A 107 -6.79 -28.11 -23.99
N ARG A 108 -6.90 -29.32 -23.40
CA ARG A 108 -5.72 -30.05 -22.94
C ARG A 108 -4.80 -30.35 -24.13
N PRO A 109 -3.47 -30.40 -23.94
CA PRO A 109 -2.56 -30.95 -24.93
C PRO A 109 -3.06 -32.33 -25.36
N THR A 110 -3.14 -32.54 -26.67
CA THR A 110 -3.63 -33.78 -27.28
C THR A 110 -2.82 -34.98 -26.78
N THR A 111 -3.41 -35.80 -25.91
CA THR A 111 -2.95 -37.17 -25.70
C THR A 111 -3.19 -37.96 -26.98
N ARG A 112 -2.13 -38.53 -27.55
CA ARG A 112 -2.17 -39.47 -28.68
C ARG A 112 -3.17 -40.63 -28.39
N PRO A 113 -3.85 -41.19 -29.40
CA PRO A 113 -4.66 -42.40 -29.21
C PRO A 113 -3.76 -43.57 -28.79
N SER A 114 -4.26 -44.36 -27.84
CA SER A 114 -3.68 -45.59 -27.32
C SER A 114 -3.30 -46.58 -28.43
N ALA A 115 -2.02 -46.96 -28.47
CA ALA A 115 -1.54 -48.20 -29.09
C ALA A 115 -0.99 -49.11 -27.99
N ASP A 116 -1.18 -50.42 -28.18
CA ASP A 116 -1.06 -51.52 -27.21
C ASP A 116 0.16 -51.52 -26.25
N PRO A 117 -0.01 -52.09 -25.02
CA PRO A 117 1.03 -52.13 -24.01
C PRO A 117 1.89 -53.40 -24.17
N SER A 118 2.93 -53.35 -25.02
CA SER A 118 3.97 -54.40 -24.96
C SER A 118 5.30 -54.00 -25.58
N VAL A 119 6.01 -53.02 -25.00
CA VAL A 119 7.49 -53.07 -24.92
C VAL A 119 7.91 -52.31 -23.66
N SER A 120 8.49 -53.02 -22.70
CA SER A 120 9.27 -52.44 -21.62
C SER A 120 10.60 -51.92 -22.17
N THR A 121 10.75 -50.59 -22.28
CA THR A 121 12.07 -49.96 -22.44
C THR A 121 12.34 -49.08 -21.23
N THR A 122 13.34 -49.51 -20.46
CA THR A 122 14.06 -48.74 -19.45
C THR A 122 14.39 -47.33 -19.94
N ALA A 123 14.04 -46.31 -19.14
CA ALA A 123 14.35 -44.91 -19.38
C ALA A 123 15.87 -44.69 -19.46
N GLN A 124 16.38 -44.50 -20.68
CA GLN A 124 17.69 -43.91 -20.93
C GLN A 124 17.53 -42.39 -21.09
N ALA A 125 18.47 -41.64 -20.50
CA ALA A 125 18.58 -40.19 -20.64
C ALA A 125 18.43 -39.76 -22.11
N SER A 126 17.55 -38.80 -22.37
CA SER A 126 17.32 -38.27 -23.72
C SER A 126 18.61 -37.64 -24.26
N THR A 127 19.31 -38.36 -25.14
CA THR A 127 20.41 -37.79 -25.92
C THR A 127 19.83 -36.70 -26.81
N ALA A 128 20.21 -35.45 -26.58
CA ALA A 128 19.79 -34.33 -27.42
C ALA A 128 20.16 -34.63 -28.89
N ARG A 129 19.24 -34.38 -29.82
CA ARG A 129 19.56 -34.45 -31.26
C ARG A 129 20.54 -33.33 -31.55
N LEU A 130 21.68 -33.67 -32.17
CA LEU A 130 22.71 -32.72 -32.54
C LEU A 130 22.73 -32.54 -34.06
N ASP A 131 23.09 -31.35 -34.54
CA ASP A 131 23.37 -31.12 -35.95
C ASP A 131 24.76 -31.65 -36.35
N SER A 132 25.14 -31.45 -37.61
CA SER A 132 26.44 -31.87 -38.15
C SER A 132 27.63 -31.25 -37.42
N ASN A 133 27.42 -30.15 -36.69
CA ASN A 133 28.44 -29.45 -35.91
C ASN A 133 28.40 -29.84 -34.43
N GLY A 134 27.56 -30.80 -34.03
CA GLY A 134 27.39 -31.20 -32.65
C GLY A 134 26.57 -30.21 -31.82
N TYR A 135 25.86 -29.26 -32.44
CA TYR A 135 25.04 -28.29 -31.74
C TYR A 135 23.62 -28.83 -31.51
N PRO A 136 22.98 -28.64 -30.34
CA PRO A 136 21.65 -29.18 -30.08
C PRO A 136 20.58 -28.59 -31.00
N ILE A 137 19.71 -29.45 -31.51
CA ILE A 137 18.57 -29.10 -32.36
C ILE A 137 17.30 -29.05 -31.51
N THR A 138 16.58 -27.95 -31.59
CA THR A 138 15.24 -27.83 -31.01
C THR A 138 14.24 -28.60 -31.90
N PRO A 139 13.46 -29.56 -31.36
CA PRO A 139 12.51 -30.33 -32.16
C PRO A 139 11.46 -29.42 -32.84
N ALA A 140 11.18 -29.66 -34.12
CA ALA A 140 10.15 -28.93 -34.86
C ALA A 140 8.75 -29.41 -34.48
N SER A 141 7.78 -28.49 -34.42
CA SER A 141 6.37 -28.81 -34.21
C SER A 141 5.66 -29.08 -35.55
N ASN A 142 4.56 -29.84 -35.52
CA ASN A 142 3.67 -30.02 -36.68
C ASN A 142 2.63 -28.89 -36.79
N ALA A 143 2.93 -27.70 -36.27
CA ALA A 143 2.03 -26.55 -36.35
C ALA A 143 1.83 -26.11 -37.80
N ALA A 144 0.56 -25.89 -38.18
CA ALA A 144 0.25 -25.31 -39.48
C ALA A 144 0.47 -23.80 -39.44
N ALA A 145 1.18 -23.26 -40.45
CA ALA A 145 1.34 -21.82 -40.59
C ALA A 145 -0.01 -21.15 -40.90
N PRO A 146 -0.26 -19.94 -40.39
CA PRO A 146 -1.49 -19.20 -40.67
C PRO A 146 -1.57 -18.80 -42.16
N ARG A 147 -2.75 -18.42 -42.64
CA ARG A 147 -2.89 -17.89 -44.01
C ARG A 147 -2.20 -16.53 -44.14
N VAL A 148 -1.65 -16.23 -45.31
CA VAL A 148 -1.01 -14.94 -45.62
C VAL A 148 -2.10 -13.89 -45.85
N ALA A 149 -1.98 -12.73 -45.21
CA ALA A 149 -2.90 -11.62 -45.37
C ALA A 149 -2.83 -11.01 -46.78
N ILE A 150 -3.99 -10.64 -47.33
CA ILE A 150 -4.16 -10.14 -48.69
C ILE A 150 -4.66 -8.69 -48.63
N ALA A 151 -3.96 -7.76 -49.28
CA ALA A 151 -4.25 -6.33 -49.22
C ALA A 151 -5.65 -5.94 -49.74
N SER A 152 -6.23 -6.71 -50.67
CA SER A 152 -7.57 -6.47 -51.21
C SER A 152 -8.70 -6.95 -50.28
N GLN A 153 -8.39 -7.76 -49.28
CA GLN A 153 -9.37 -8.25 -48.31
C GLN A 153 -9.46 -7.27 -47.14
N GLN A 154 -10.70 -6.90 -46.79
CA GLN A 154 -11.00 -5.98 -45.68
C GLN A 154 -11.31 -6.75 -44.40
N GLY A 155 -11.01 -6.15 -43.25
CA GLY A 155 -11.30 -6.71 -41.93
C GLY A 155 -10.20 -7.64 -41.39
N TRP A 156 -10.50 -8.30 -40.28
CA TRP A 156 -9.57 -9.15 -39.53
C TRP A 156 -9.14 -10.40 -40.33
N GLN A 157 -7.84 -10.55 -40.55
CA GLN A 157 -7.21 -11.66 -41.28
C GLN A 157 -6.18 -12.43 -40.44
N VAL A 158 -6.06 -12.08 -39.17
CA VAL A 158 -5.11 -12.70 -38.25
C VAL A 158 -5.66 -14.05 -37.78
N SER A 159 -4.76 -14.99 -37.51
CA SER A 159 -5.09 -16.27 -36.88
C SER A 159 -3.97 -16.71 -35.96
N ALA A 160 -4.20 -17.78 -35.19
CA ALA A 160 -3.20 -18.30 -34.26
C ALA A 160 -1.89 -18.68 -34.98
N ASP A 161 -0.76 -18.24 -34.42
CA ASP A 161 0.59 -18.49 -34.96
C ASP A 161 1.49 -19.19 -33.92
N PRO A 162 1.25 -20.46 -33.60
CA PRO A 162 1.95 -21.20 -32.55
C PRO A 162 3.43 -21.42 -32.89
N SER A 163 4.24 -21.67 -31.86
CA SER A 163 5.68 -21.93 -32.00
C SER A 163 5.98 -23.03 -33.04
N PRO A 164 6.98 -22.83 -33.93
CA PRO A 164 7.43 -23.84 -34.88
C PRO A 164 8.29 -24.91 -34.19
N PHE A 165 8.51 -24.79 -32.88
CA PHE A 165 9.26 -25.72 -32.05
C PHE A 165 8.39 -26.37 -30.99
N GLU A 166 8.59 -27.66 -30.77
CA GLU A 166 8.06 -28.36 -29.59
C GLU A 166 8.91 -27.97 -28.38
N TYR A 167 8.23 -27.53 -27.32
CA TYR A 167 8.84 -27.16 -26.05
C TYR A 167 8.30 -28.08 -24.96
N GLU A 168 9.09 -29.08 -24.58
CA GLU A 168 8.81 -29.96 -23.45
C GLU A 168 10.07 -30.15 -22.61
N MET A 169 9.93 -29.90 -21.30
CA MET A 169 11.00 -30.10 -20.32
C MET A 169 10.77 -31.39 -19.54
N PRO A 170 11.79 -32.23 -19.31
CA PRO A 170 11.63 -33.43 -18.49
C PRO A 170 11.12 -33.05 -17.08
N LYS A 171 10.12 -33.78 -16.59
CA LYS A 171 9.45 -33.47 -15.30
C LYS A 171 10.39 -33.53 -14.11
N ASP A 172 11.38 -34.41 -14.17
CA ASP A 172 12.41 -34.66 -13.16
C ASP A 172 13.69 -33.86 -13.39
N MET A 173 13.75 -33.06 -14.46
CA MET A 173 14.89 -32.22 -14.78
C MET A 173 15.25 -31.31 -13.59
N GLN A 174 16.55 -31.25 -13.29
CA GLN A 174 17.11 -30.30 -12.35
C GLN A 174 18.10 -29.41 -13.10
N VAL A 175 18.11 -28.12 -12.76
CA VAL A 175 19.19 -27.21 -13.13
C VAL A 175 19.85 -26.80 -11.83
N GLN A 176 21.15 -27.06 -11.72
CA GLN A 176 21.97 -26.53 -10.65
C GLN A 176 23.37 -26.32 -11.21
N VAL A 177 23.62 -25.13 -11.76
CA VAL A 177 24.89 -24.79 -12.39
C VAL A 177 25.47 -23.56 -11.74
N THR A 178 26.69 -23.71 -11.21
CA THR A 178 27.53 -22.57 -10.84
C THR A 178 28.11 -21.97 -12.11
N LEU A 179 27.83 -20.69 -12.35
CA LEU A 179 28.32 -20.02 -13.55
C LEU A 179 29.86 -19.90 -13.53
N PRO A 180 30.53 -20.03 -14.70
CA PRO A 180 31.94 -19.70 -14.87
C PRO A 180 32.30 -18.33 -14.29
N GLN A 181 33.55 -18.14 -13.85
CA GLN A 181 33.97 -16.95 -13.08
C GLN A 181 33.68 -15.63 -13.81
N ASP A 182 33.89 -15.65 -15.10
CA ASP A 182 33.67 -14.61 -16.10
C ASP A 182 32.18 -14.28 -16.35
N LEU A 183 31.27 -15.22 -16.05
CA LEU A 183 29.82 -15.04 -16.19
C LEU A 183 29.12 -14.73 -14.86
N ARG A 184 29.84 -14.59 -13.74
CA ARG A 184 29.21 -14.45 -12.40
C ARG A 184 28.38 -13.16 -12.22
N SER A 185 28.69 -12.11 -12.98
CA SER A 185 27.95 -10.85 -13.01
C SER A 185 26.93 -10.76 -14.15
N ALA A 186 26.87 -11.76 -15.04
CA ALA A 186 26.00 -11.76 -16.20
C ALA A 186 24.61 -12.31 -15.85
N ALA A 187 23.57 -11.48 -15.98
CA ALA A 187 22.19 -11.96 -15.83
C ALA A 187 21.78 -12.78 -17.07
N PRO A 188 20.99 -13.87 -16.91
CA PRO A 188 20.47 -14.60 -18.05
C PRO A 188 19.50 -13.73 -18.85
N VAL A 189 19.62 -13.82 -20.18
CA VAL A 189 18.74 -13.19 -21.15
C VAL A 189 17.96 -14.28 -21.89
N TYR A 190 16.69 -13.98 -22.18
CA TYR A 190 15.77 -14.90 -22.82
C TYR A 190 15.44 -14.43 -24.23
N SER A 191 15.24 -15.38 -25.15
CA SER A 191 14.62 -15.13 -26.45
C SER A 191 13.16 -14.68 -26.30
N GLU A 192 12.55 -14.21 -27.40
CA GLU A 192 11.20 -13.65 -27.33
C GLU A 192 10.16 -14.68 -26.83
N HIS A 193 10.22 -15.88 -27.38
CA HIS A 193 9.34 -17.01 -27.06
C HIS A 193 10.07 -18.05 -26.20
N LEU A 194 9.32 -19.01 -25.65
CA LEU A 194 9.91 -20.10 -24.87
C LEU A 194 10.75 -20.99 -25.79
N GLY A 195 11.89 -21.43 -25.30
CA GLY A 195 12.84 -22.26 -26.05
C GLY A 195 13.79 -22.99 -25.13
N HIS A 196 14.52 -23.98 -25.66
CA HIS A 196 15.44 -24.83 -24.88
C HIS A 196 16.75 -24.11 -24.48
N PHE A 197 16.89 -22.84 -24.83
CA PHE A 197 18.12 -22.08 -24.64
C PHE A 197 17.90 -20.82 -23.81
N ILE A 198 18.93 -20.48 -23.05
CA ILE A 198 19.10 -19.18 -22.39
C ILE A 198 20.48 -18.63 -22.76
N PHE A 199 20.65 -17.33 -22.64
CA PHE A 199 21.86 -16.65 -23.10
C PHE A 199 22.50 -15.82 -22.00
N PHE A 200 23.82 -15.70 -22.07
CA PHE A 200 24.62 -14.91 -21.13
C PHE A 200 25.58 -14.00 -21.89
N SER A 201 25.91 -12.85 -21.29
CA SER A 201 26.93 -11.93 -21.81
C SER A 201 28.04 -11.73 -20.79
N GLU A 202 29.25 -12.21 -21.09
CA GLU A 202 30.42 -12.12 -20.20
C GLU A 202 31.00 -10.71 -20.13
N SER A 203 30.97 -10.01 -21.26
CA SER A 203 31.36 -8.61 -21.43
C SER A 203 30.40 -7.96 -22.44
N SER A 204 30.64 -6.71 -22.83
CA SER A 204 29.91 -6.11 -23.96
C SER A 204 30.12 -6.84 -25.29
N ASN A 205 31.10 -7.77 -25.38
CA ASN A 205 31.56 -8.30 -26.65
C ASN A 205 31.53 -9.84 -26.72
N ALA A 206 31.08 -10.54 -25.67
CA ALA A 206 31.15 -12.01 -25.58
C ALA A 206 29.81 -12.58 -25.15
N TYR A 207 29.25 -13.48 -25.97
CA TYR A 207 27.90 -14.01 -25.82
C TYR A 207 27.92 -15.54 -25.82
N HIS A 208 27.18 -16.13 -24.89
CA HIS A 208 27.17 -17.58 -24.66
C HIS A 208 25.75 -18.13 -24.70
N ALA A 209 25.56 -19.25 -25.38
CA ALA A 209 24.32 -20.01 -25.41
C ALA A 209 24.41 -21.21 -24.45
N PHE A 210 23.38 -21.36 -23.62
CA PHE A 210 23.26 -22.43 -22.65
C PHE A 210 22.01 -23.27 -22.96
N HIS A 211 22.22 -24.55 -23.24
CA HIS A 211 21.15 -25.49 -23.55
C HIS A 211 20.62 -26.12 -22.26
N LEU A 212 19.36 -25.80 -21.93
CA LEU A 212 18.69 -26.21 -20.71
C LEU A 212 18.63 -27.74 -20.59
N PRO A 213 18.07 -28.52 -21.55
CA PRO A 213 17.90 -29.97 -21.39
C PRO A 213 19.19 -30.74 -21.10
N THR A 214 20.32 -30.29 -21.65
CA THR A 214 21.63 -30.93 -21.41
C THR A 214 22.42 -30.30 -20.27
N ASN A 215 21.96 -29.18 -19.73
CA ASN A 215 22.62 -28.41 -18.67
C ASN A 215 24.07 -28.00 -19.02
N LYS A 216 24.30 -27.57 -20.27
CA LYS A 216 25.63 -27.28 -20.82
C LYS A 216 25.64 -26.00 -21.65
N PHE A 217 26.77 -25.28 -21.63
CA PHE A 217 27.09 -24.26 -22.63
C PHE A 217 27.42 -24.93 -23.96
N THR A 218 26.84 -24.45 -25.06
CA THR A 218 26.91 -25.13 -26.36
C THR A 218 27.40 -24.24 -27.49
N GLY A 219 27.55 -22.93 -27.28
CA GLY A 219 28.11 -22.02 -28.29
C GLY A 219 28.52 -20.67 -27.71
N THR A 220 29.54 -20.07 -28.30
CA THR A 220 30.08 -18.76 -27.92
C THR A 220 30.32 -17.90 -29.16
N ILE A 221 29.98 -16.61 -29.08
CA ILE A 221 30.23 -15.60 -30.10
C ILE A 221 31.03 -14.47 -29.45
N GLN A 222 32.17 -14.11 -30.05
CA GLN A 222 33.09 -13.09 -29.54
C GLN A 222 33.31 -11.98 -30.58
N PHE A 223 33.15 -10.73 -30.16
CA PHE A 223 33.41 -9.52 -30.93
C PHE A 223 34.74 -8.87 -30.48
N GLY A 224 35.43 -8.20 -31.41
CA GLY A 224 36.81 -7.74 -31.24
C GLY A 224 37.02 -6.50 -30.36
N THR A 225 36.12 -5.49 -30.41
CA THR A 225 36.42 -4.21 -29.73
C THR A 225 35.22 -3.36 -29.29
N TYR A 226 34.02 -3.52 -29.88
CA TYR A 226 32.83 -2.75 -29.51
C TYR A 226 31.62 -3.65 -29.26
N GLY A 227 30.84 -3.29 -28.25
CA GLY A 227 29.60 -3.99 -27.94
C GLY A 227 28.48 -3.56 -28.88
N PRO A 228 27.61 -4.49 -29.32
CA PRO A 228 26.49 -4.19 -30.20
C PRO A 228 25.45 -3.29 -29.51
N GLN A 229 24.80 -2.41 -30.28
CA GLN A 229 23.83 -1.44 -29.75
C GLN A 229 22.47 -2.05 -29.48
N GLN A 230 22.06 -3.01 -30.30
CA GLN A 230 20.84 -3.79 -30.15
C GLN A 230 21.14 -5.26 -30.38
N ILE A 231 20.45 -6.12 -29.62
CA ILE A 231 20.61 -7.57 -29.69
C ILE A 231 19.24 -8.26 -29.68
N ALA A 232 19.14 -9.37 -30.40
CA ALA A 232 18.04 -10.32 -30.30
C ALA A 232 18.57 -11.75 -30.40
N TYR A 233 17.86 -12.69 -29.80
CA TYR A 233 18.23 -14.10 -29.77
C TYR A 233 17.12 -14.94 -30.40
N SER A 234 17.47 -15.89 -31.26
CA SER A 234 16.49 -16.80 -31.85
C SER A 234 15.99 -17.79 -30.80
N ALA A 235 14.71 -18.18 -30.89
CA ALA A 235 14.08 -19.05 -29.89
C ALA A 235 14.67 -20.48 -29.88
N ASP A 236 15.20 -20.93 -31.02
CA ASP A 236 15.85 -22.22 -31.20
C ASP A 236 17.30 -22.28 -30.70
N GLY A 237 17.85 -21.17 -30.18
CA GLY A 237 19.22 -21.10 -29.68
C GLY A 237 20.29 -20.85 -30.73
N ARG A 238 19.96 -20.94 -32.03
CA ARG A 238 20.96 -21.04 -33.10
C ARG A 238 21.63 -19.72 -33.44
N TYR A 239 20.90 -18.61 -33.35
CA TYR A 239 21.32 -17.32 -33.89
C TYR A 239 21.29 -16.18 -32.88
N LEU A 240 22.25 -15.27 -33.05
CA LEU A 240 22.34 -13.95 -32.41
C LEU A 240 22.25 -12.87 -33.48
N ALA A 241 21.27 -11.99 -33.38
CA ALA A 241 21.19 -10.79 -34.20
C ALA A 241 21.77 -9.61 -33.44
N VAL A 242 22.63 -8.83 -34.08
CA VAL A 242 23.30 -7.67 -33.50
C VAL A 242 23.25 -6.48 -34.43
N VAL A 243 23.17 -5.27 -33.88
CA VAL A 243 23.39 -4.02 -34.63
C VAL A 243 24.75 -3.46 -34.24
N ILE A 244 25.64 -3.35 -35.23
CA ILE A 244 27.01 -2.87 -35.06
C ILE A 244 27.22 -1.63 -35.92
N ARG A 245 28.00 -0.67 -35.40
CA ARG A 245 28.48 0.48 -36.16
C ARG A 245 29.89 0.20 -36.65
N ASN A 246 30.12 0.35 -37.95
CA ASN A 246 31.45 0.17 -38.53
C ASN A 246 32.24 1.49 -38.48
N ASP A 247 33.34 1.52 -37.74
CA ASP A 247 34.04 2.76 -37.34
C ASP A 247 35.18 3.27 -38.27
N PRO A 248 35.14 2.98 -39.59
CA PRO A 248 35.59 3.98 -40.57
C PRO A 248 34.47 4.54 -41.44
N THR A 249 33.38 3.80 -41.66
CA THR A 249 32.30 4.16 -42.59
C THR A 249 31.08 4.79 -41.92
N ALA A 250 30.99 4.73 -40.59
CA ALA A 250 29.83 5.15 -39.79
C ALA A 250 28.50 4.44 -40.14
N VAL A 251 28.53 3.44 -41.02
CA VAL A 251 27.36 2.66 -41.44
C VAL A 251 26.94 1.73 -40.32
N LEU A 252 25.64 1.72 -40.01
CA LEU A 252 25.03 0.72 -39.16
C LEU A 252 24.76 -0.54 -39.99
N THR A 253 25.07 -1.69 -39.41
CA THR A 253 24.86 -2.99 -40.03
C THR A 253 24.13 -3.90 -39.05
N ALA A 254 23.05 -4.54 -39.51
CA ALA A 254 22.44 -5.64 -38.78
C ALA A 254 23.14 -6.94 -39.20
N GLU A 255 23.73 -7.66 -38.24
CA GLU A 255 24.45 -8.89 -38.47
C GLU A 255 23.80 -10.06 -37.74
N ILE A 256 23.76 -11.21 -38.39
CA ILE A 256 23.26 -12.47 -37.83
C ILE A 256 24.45 -13.42 -37.68
N TRP A 257 24.66 -13.91 -36.47
CA TRP A 257 25.77 -14.78 -36.10
C TRP A 257 25.24 -16.13 -35.61
N SER A 258 25.97 -17.20 -35.88
CA SER A 258 25.61 -18.57 -35.48
C SER A 258 26.33 -18.97 -34.21
N PHE A 259 25.60 -19.39 -33.17
CA PHE A 259 26.19 -19.98 -31.97
C PHE A 259 26.81 -21.34 -32.24
N ALA A 260 26.31 -22.08 -33.25
CA ALA A 260 26.82 -23.40 -33.61
C ALA A 260 28.22 -23.34 -34.24
N THR A 261 28.54 -22.26 -34.95
CA THR A 261 29.81 -22.11 -35.69
C THR A 261 30.69 -20.98 -35.18
N GLY A 262 30.15 -20.04 -34.39
CA GLY A 262 30.83 -18.82 -33.97
C GLY A 262 31.08 -17.82 -35.12
N GLN A 263 30.46 -18.03 -36.28
CA GLN A 263 30.72 -17.26 -37.49
C GLN A 263 29.52 -16.38 -37.91
N LEU A 264 29.82 -15.29 -38.61
CA LEU A 264 28.85 -14.44 -39.27
C LEU A 264 28.08 -15.26 -40.33
N VAL A 265 26.76 -15.30 -40.16
CA VAL A 265 25.83 -15.97 -41.08
C VAL A 265 25.38 -15.00 -42.14
N ARG A 266 24.99 -13.77 -41.79
CA ARG A 266 24.47 -12.78 -42.74
C ARG A 266 24.67 -11.36 -42.23
N SER A 267 24.73 -10.40 -43.15
CA SER A 267 24.94 -8.98 -42.87
C SER A 267 24.01 -8.16 -43.76
N PHE A 268 23.30 -7.21 -43.17
CA PHE A 268 22.38 -6.29 -43.81
C PHE A 268 22.89 -4.86 -43.59
N PRO A 269 23.70 -4.31 -44.52
CA PRO A 269 24.20 -2.94 -44.41
C PRO A 269 23.05 -1.95 -44.63
N MET A 270 23.06 -0.85 -43.88
CA MET A 270 22.09 0.23 -44.07
C MET A 270 22.65 1.25 -45.07
N ASP A 271 21.93 1.50 -46.16
CA ASP A 271 22.37 2.40 -47.22
C ASP A 271 22.30 3.90 -46.83
N ASP A 272 21.63 4.23 -45.72
CA ASP A 272 21.40 5.60 -45.26
C ASP A 272 22.11 5.90 -43.92
N ASN A 273 23.00 6.88 -43.92
CA ASN A 273 23.73 7.37 -42.74
C ASN A 273 22.83 8.06 -41.69
N LEU A 274 21.55 8.30 -42.00
CA LEU A 274 20.57 8.92 -41.09
C LEU A 274 19.63 7.91 -40.41
N ALA A 275 19.49 6.68 -40.93
CA ALA A 275 18.54 5.70 -40.39
C ALA A 275 19.04 5.08 -39.07
N THR A 276 18.28 5.26 -37.98
CA THR A 276 18.50 4.54 -36.72
C THR A 276 17.62 3.29 -36.67
N ILE A 277 18.23 2.14 -36.33
CA ILE A 277 17.49 0.90 -36.08
C ILE A 277 16.84 1.01 -34.70
N SER A 278 15.51 0.96 -34.66
CA SER A 278 14.74 1.07 -33.43
C SER A 278 14.37 -0.29 -32.84
N ALA A 279 14.29 -1.32 -33.68
CA ALA A 279 14.13 -2.71 -33.25
C ALA A 279 14.74 -3.70 -34.25
N ILE A 280 15.26 -4.80 -33.72
CA ILE A 280 15.65 -6.01 -34.46
C ILE A 280 15.06 -7.23 -33.73
N ARG A 281 14.42 -8.14 -34.46
CA ARG A 281 13.72 -9.32 -33.92
C ARG A 281 13.79 -10.51 -34.85
N PHE A 282 13.91 -11.70 -34.28
CA PHE A 282 13.69 -12.95 -35.02
C PHE A 282 12.19 -13.19 -35.22
N ALA A 283 11.82 -13.60 -36.42
CA ALA A 283 10.50 -14.06 -36.79
C ALA A 283 10.63 -15.55 -37.17
N GLY A 284 10.37 -16.44 -36.21
CA GLY A 284 10.71 -17.85 -36.36
C GLY A 284 12.23 -18.09 -36.44
N PRO A 285 12.67 -19.28 -36.92
CA PRO A 285 14.10 -19.59 -37.09
C PRO A 285 14.77 -18.88 -38.26
N ASP A 286 14.00 -18.60 -39.31
CA ASP A 286 14.58 -18.36 -40.64
C ASP A 286 14.46 -16.90 -41.09
N HIS A 287 13.71 -16.06 -40.38
CA HIS A 287 13.50 -14.66 -40.75
C HIS A 287 13.96 -13.68 -39.69
N ILE A 288 14.37 -12.49 -40.13
CA ILE A 288 14.72 -11.36 -39.27
C ILE A 288 13.90 -10.13 -39.66
N VAL A 289 13.36 -9.45 -38.66
CA VAL A 289 12.61 -8.20 -38.79
C VAL A 289 13.47 -7.04 -38.29
N ILE A 290 13.59 -6.00 -39.10
CA ILE A 290 14.33 -4.77 -38.81
C ILE A 290 13.37 -3.58 -38.94
N VAL A 291 13.36 -2.71 -37.93
CA VAL A 291 12.55 -1.47 -37.94
C VAL A 291 13.45 -0.26 -37.98
N LYS A 292 13.25 0.60 -38.98
CA LYS A 292 14.00 1.83 -39.25
C LYS A 292 13.17 3.04 -38.81
N LYS A 293 13.63 3.77 -37.80
CA LYS A 293 12.84 4.83 -37.15
C LYS A 293 12.60 6.07 -38.00
N GLN A 294 13.62 6.55 -38.71
CA GLN A 294 13.52 7.85 -39.41
C GLN A 294 12.54 7.83 -40.59
N ILE A 295 12.23 6.64 -41.10
CA ILE A 295 11.35 6.42 -42.25
C ILE A 295 10.14 5.55 -41.90
N ASP A 296 9.95 5.25 -40.61
CA ASP A 296 8.89 4.39 -40.08
C ASP A 296 8.64 3.13 -40.95
N LEU A 297 9.72 2.40 -41.25
CA LEU A 297 9.69 1.23 -42.14
C LEU A 297 10.06 -0.03 -41.37
N LEU A 298 9.24 -1.06 -41.53
CA LEU A 298 9.53 -2.43 -41.11
C LEU A 298 9.90 -3.25 -42.35
N GLU A 299 11.01 -3.97 -42.27
CA GLU A 299 11.47 -4.91 -43.29
C GLU A 299 11.65 -6.29 -42.69
N CYS A 300 11.19 -7.32 -43.41
CA CYS A 300 11.36 -8.73 -43.05
C CYS A 300 12.25 -9.40 -44.09
N TYR A 301 13.32 -10.04 -43.65
CA TYR A 301 14.32 -10.69 -44.51
C TYR A 301 14.42 -12.18 -44.22
N ASP A 302 14.66 -12.96 -45.27
CA ASP A 302 15.09 -14.34 -45.17
C ASP A 302 16.58 -14.40 -44.80
N ILE A 303 16.92 -15.07 -43.70
CA ILE A 303 18.28 -15.10 -43.15
C ILE A 303 19.23 -15.89 -44.07
N ALA A 304 18.76 -16.99 -44.65
CA ALA A 304 19.58 -17.89 -45.45
C ALA A 304 20.01 -17.28 -46.78
N THR A 305 19.06 -16.66 -47.49
CA THR A 305 19.24 -16.06 -48.82
C THR A 305 19.58 -14.58 -48.76
N GLY A 306 19.28 -13.90 -47.65
CA GLY A 306 19.44 -12.44 -47.51
C GLY A 306 18.40 -11.63 -48.29
N ARG A 307 17.35 -12.27 -48.84
CA ARG A 307 16.33 -11.60 -49.64
C ARG A 307 15.28 -10.91 -48.75
N LEU A 308 14.86 -9.72 -49.17
CA LEU A 308 13.69 -9.05 -48.60
C LEU A 308 12.43 -9.88 -48.93
N ILE A 309 11.68 -10.26 -47.91
CA ILE A 309 10.41 -10.99 -48.01
C ILE A 309 9.26 -10.00 -48.16
N SER A 310 9.22 -9.01 -47.27
CA SER A 310 8.18 -7.98 -47.26
C SER A 310 8.67 -6.71 -46.59
N GLU A 311 8.04 -5.60 -46.92
CA GLU A 311 8.20 -4.32 -46.23
C GLU A 311 6.82 -3.72 -45.91
N SER A 312 6.75 -2.92 -44.85
CA SER A 312 5.51 -2.26 -44.44
C SER A 312 5.81 -0.94 -43.73
N THR A 313 5.05 0.10 -44.04
CA THR A 313 5.08 1.36 -43.28
C THR A 313 4.38 1.15 -41.94
N VAL A 314 5.02 1.55 -40.85
CA VAL A 314 4.51 1.37 -39.49
C VAL A 314 4.08 2.72 -38.89
N PRO A 315 3.13 2.73 -37.93
CA PRO A 315 2.82 3.94 -37.17
C PRO A 315 4.00 4.38 -36.30
N ASP A 316 3.95 5.63 -35.79
CA ASP A 316 5.02 6.31 -35.02
C ASP A 316 5.65 5.37 -33.96
N PHE A 317 6.84 4.86 -34.30
CA PHE A 317 7.51 3.83 -33.53
C PHE A 317 8.40 4.44 -32.43
N TYR A 318 7.92 4.36 -31.18
CA TYR A 318 8.63 5.02 -30.08
C TYR A 318 9.91 4.27 -29.67
N ASN A 319 9.79 2.98 -29.32
CA ASN A 319 10.89 2.16 -28.82
C ASN A 319 10.66 0.64 -29.01
N ASN A 320 11.68 -0.15 -28.68
CA ASN A 320 11.70 -1.62 -28.80
C ASN A 320 10.64 -2.39 -27.98
N THR A 321 9.98 -1.75 -27.02
CA THR A 321 8.88 -2.37 -26.22
C THR A 321 7.51 -2.21 -26.88
N SER A 322 7.39 -1.32 -27.87
CA SER A 322 6.19 -1.09 -28.68
C SER A 322 5.93 -2.16 -29.74
N MET A 323 6.73 -3.23 -29.78
CA MET A 323 6.56 -4.31 -30.75
C MET A 323 6.78 -5.70 -30.14
N ALA A 324 6.01 -6.65 -30.67
CA ALA A 324 6.17 -8.07 -30.44
C ALA A 324 6.06 -8.83 -31.76
N VAL A 325 6.71 -9.98 -31.87
CA VAL A 325 6.58 -10.90 -33.01
C VAL A 325 5.85 -12.16 -32.54
N SER A 326 5.02 -12.74 -33.40
CA SER A 326 4.30 -13.98 -33.08
C SER A 326 5.25 -15.19 -33.06
N PRO A 327 4.93 -16.27 -32.32
CA PRO A 327 5.85 -17.39 -32.09
C PRO A 327 6.49 -18.03 -33.34
N SER A 328 5.75 -18.21 -34.44
CA SER A 328 6.33 -18.69 -35.72
C SER A 328 6.76 -17.58 -36.66
N GLY A 329 6.58 -16.31 -36.28
CA GLY A 329 7.02 -15.17 -37.06
C GLY A 329 6.09 -14.79 -38.21
N ALA A 330 4.82 -15.20 -38.20
CA ALA A 330 3.87 -14.77 -39.22
C ALA A 330 3.44 -13.30 -39.05
N TYR A 331 3.38 -12.79 -37.82
CA TYR A 331 2.84 -11.47 -37.50
C TYR A 331 3.79 -10.64 -36.63
N ALA A 332 3.82 -9.33 -36.87
CA ALA A 332 4.34 -8.35 -35.93
C ALA A 332 3.20 -7.48 -35.39
N ALA A 333 3.15 -7.32 -34.06
CA ALA A 333 2.25 -6.39 -33.39
C ALA A 333 2.98 -5.09 -33.08
N ILE A 334 2.42 -3.93 -33.45
CA ILE A 334 3.02 -2.61 -33.25
C ILE A 334 2.03 -1.67 -32.58
N TYR A 335 2.42 -1.09 -31.45
CA TYR A 335 1.57 -0.18 -30.69
C TYR A 335 1.77 1.29 -31.07
N GLU A 336 0.67 1.95 -31.46
CA GLU A 336 0.60 3.38 -31.70
C GLU A 336 0.12 4.13 -30.44
N SER A 337 1.02 4.91 -29.83
CA SER A 337 0.76 5.53 -28.53
C SER A 337 -0.32 6.62 -28.50
N LYS A 338 -0.58 7.27 -29.63
CA LYS A 338 -1.54 8.39 -29.77
C LYS A 338 -2.98 7.88 -29.88
N SER A 339 -3.22 6.94 -30.80
CA SER A 339 -4.53 6.34 -31.05
C SER A 339 -4.86 5.20 -30.08
N LYS A 340 -3.84 4.70 -29.36
CA LYS A 340 -3.91 3.49 -28.52
C LYS A 340 -4.21 2.22 -29.32
N MET A 341 -3.97 2.23 -30.62
CA MET A 341 -4.17 1.07 -31.48
C MET A 341 -2.94 0.16 -31.48
N VAL A 342 -3.17 -1.13 -31.66
CA VAL A 342 -2.14 -2.13 -31.91
C VAL A 342 -2.38 -2.73 -33.29
N HIS A 343 -1.44 -2.49 -34.20
CA HIS A 343 -1.49 -2.88 -35.60
C HIS A 343 -0.78 -4.22 -35.78
N LEU A 344 -1.46 -5.20 -36.38
CA LEU A 344 -0.91 -6.52 -36.66
C LEU A 344 -0.57 -6.62 -38.15
N ILE A 345 0.73 -6.74 -38.45
CA ILE A 345 1.27 -6.78 -39.80
C ILE A 345 1.70 -8.22 -40.12
N ASP A 346 1.24 -8.77 -41.23
CA ASP A 346 1.72 -10.05 -41.75
C ASP A 346 3.13 -9.89 -42.33
N LEU A 347 4.12 -10.55 -41.73
CA LEU A 347 5.54 -10.44 -42.05
C LEU A 347 5.93 -11.16 -43.35
N ARG A 348 5.00 -11.81 -44.02
CA ARG A 348 5.22 -12.53 -45.29
C ARG A 348 4.72 -11.73 -46.48
N SER A 349 3.75 -10.83 -46.27
CA SER A 349 3.20 -9.97 -47.32
C SER A 349 3.38 -8.47 -47.06
N GLY A 350 3.70 -8.06 -45.83
CA GLY A 350 3.78 -6.65 -45.42
C GLY A 350 2.41 -5.98 -45.21
N VAL A 351 1.32 -6.76 -45.29
CA VAL A 351 -0.05 -6.27 -45.21
C VAL A 351 -0.50 -6.19 -43.76
N GLU A 352 -1.19 -5.10 -43.39
CA GLU A 352 -1.90 -5.02 -42.11
C GLU A 352 -3.05 -6.05 -42.09
N ALA A 353 -2.89 -7.08 -41.28
CA ALA A 353 -3.83 -8.18 -41.13
C ALA A 353 -4.94 -7.88 -40.12
N GLY A 354 -4.76 -6.90 -39.23
CA GLY A 354 -5.78 -6.49 -38.27
C GLY A 354 -5.32 -5.40 -37.32
N VAL A 355 -6.27 -4.77 -36.61
CA VAL A 355 -6.03 -3.73 -35.61
C VAL A 355 -6.90 -4.00 -34.38
N VAL A 356 -6.33 -3.87 -33.18
CA VAL A 356 -7.04 -3.96 -31.88
C VAL A 356 -6.69 -2.78 -30.98
N GLY A 357 -7.37 -2.64 -29.84
CA GLY A 357 -7.14 -1.55 -28.88
C GLY A 357 -8.05 -0.36 -29.12
N GLY A 358 -7.55 0.85 -28.88
CA GLY A 358 -8.31 2.09 -28.92
C GLY A 358 -8.59 2.68 -27.53
N GLU A 359 -9.04 3.94 -27.51
CA GLU A 359 -9.33 4.68 -26.26
C GLU A 359 -10.52 4.11 -25.46
N ASP A 360 -11.36 3.29 -26.09
CA ASP A 360 -12.49 2.57 -25.48
C ASP A 360 -12.06 1.31 -24.73
N GLN A 361 -10.93 0.69 -25.12
CA GLN A 361 -10.43 -0.55 -24.50
C GLN A 361 -9.19 -0.34 -23.62
N ILE A 362 -8.42 0.72 -23.88
CA ILE A 362 -7.18 1.03 -23.15
C ILE A 362 -7.35 2.35 -22.39
N PRO A 363 -7.03 2.40 -21.08
CA PRO A 363 -7.19 3.63 -20.30
C PRO A 363 -6.44 4.82 -20.90
N LYS A 364 -7.08 5.99 -20.91
CA LYS A 364 -6.54 7.22 -21.53
C LYS A 364 -5.10 7.57 -21.14
N ASN A 365 -4.76 7.39 -19.86
CA ASN A 365 -3.44 7.72 -19.30
C ASN A 365 -2.48 6.51 -19.27
N ALA A 366 -2.85 5.38 -19.87
CA ALA A 366 -2.03 4.19 -19.90
C ALA A 366 -0.82 4.38 -20.84
N SER A 367 0.35 4.08 -20.29
CA SER A 367 1.60 3.90 -21.02
C SER A 367 1.90 2.42 -21.17
N LEU A 368 2.25 1.98 -22.37
CA LEU A 368 2.64 0.60 -22.63
C LEU A 368 3.86 0.23 -21.77
N VAL A 369 3.76 -0.90 -21.07
CA VAL A 369 4.88 -1.54 -20.36
C VAL A 369 5.41 -2.70 -21.20
N ARG A 370 4.51 -3.53 -21.76
CA ARG A 370 4.90 -4.67 -22.59
C ARG A 370 3.78 -5.11 -23.52
N LEU A 371 4.15 -5.43 -24.75
CA LEU A 371 3.36 -6.18 -25.72
C LEU A 371 3.97 -7.59 -25.86
N CYS A 372 3.15 -8.64 -25.86
CA CYS A 372 3.63 -10.00 -26.17
C CYS A 372 2.51 -10.97 -26.57
N PHE A 373 2.83 -11.90 -27.47
CA PHE A 373 1.94 -13.01 -27.81
C PHE A 373 1.98 -14.11 -26.75
N SER A 374 0.87 -14.85 -26.62
CA SER A 374 0.84 -16.10 -25.86
C SER A 374 1.78 -17.15 -26.49
N PRO A 375 2.27 -18.14 -25.72
CA PRO A 375 3.18 -19.16 -26.23
C PRO A 375 2.62 -19.98 -27.41
N ASP A 376 1.31 -20.17 -27.47
CA ASP A 376 0.59 -20.86 -28.55
C ASP A 376 0.14 -19.92 -29.67
N GLY A 377 0.46 -18.63 -29.59
CA GLY A 377 0.12 -17.64 -30.61
C GLY A 377 -1.38 -17.38 -30.76
N GLU A 378 -2.23 -17.89 -29.86
CA GLU A 378 -3.68 -17.69 -29.91
C GLU A 378 -4.11 -16.31 -29.36
N GLU A 379 -3.26 -15.63 -28.59
CA GLU A 379 -3.61 -14.38 -27.93
C GLU A 379 -2.49 -13.35 -28.01
N LEU A 380 -2.89 -12.07 -27.98
CA LEU A 380 -2.00 -10.93 -27.84
C LEU A 380 -2.28 -10.22 -26.51
N LEU A 381 -1.24 -9.99 -25.71
CA LEU A 381 -1.33 -9.26 -24.45
C LEU A 381 -0.76 -7.85 -24.57
N PHE A 382 -1.47 -6.91 -23.98
CA PHE A 382 -1.04 -5.55 -23.70
C PHE A 382 -1.06 -5.30 -22.19
N TYR A 383 0.12 -5.06 -21.64
CA TYR A 383 0.30 -4.69 -20.24
C TYR A 383 0.77 -3.25 -20.14
N SER A 384 0.08 -2.47 -19.33
CA SER A 384 0.29 -1.03 -19.23
C SER A 384 0.28 -0.50 -17.80
N SER A 385 0.78 0.71 -17.67
CA SER A 385 0.88 1.44 -16.41
C SER A 385 0.32 2.84 -16.55
N ASP A 386 -0.39 3.28 -15.52
CA ASP A 386 -0.53 4.71 -15.22
C ASP A 386 0.30 5.09 -13.98
N ARG A 387 0.14 6.31 -13.46
CA ARG A 387 0.89 6.83 -12.30
C ARG A 387 0.75 5.97 -11.04
N PHE A 388 -0.34 5.21 -10.87
CA PHE A 388 -0.66 4.47 -9.65
C PHE A 388 -1.15 3.02 -9.87
N ARG A 389 -1.70 2.70 -11.05
CA ARG A 389 -2.40 1.45 -11.39
C ARG A 389 -1.71 0.69 -12.51
N ARG A 390 -2.14 -0.56 -12.71
CA ARG A 390 -1.77 -1.37 -13.88
C ARG A 390 -3.04 -1.81 -14.59
N HIS A 391 -2.90 -2.04 -15.89
CA HIS A 391 -3.97 -2.57 -16.72
C HIS A 391 -3.40 -3.66 -17.63
N LEU A 392 -4.11 -4.77 -17.73
CA LEU A 392 -3.78 -5.91 -18.57
C LEU A 392 -5.00 -6.25 -19.41
N ILE A 393 -4.83 -6.23 -20.73
CA ILE A 393 -5.84 -6.70 -21.67
C ILE A 393 -5.24 -7.73 -22.61
N THR A 394 -6.04 -8.70 -23.01
CA THR A 394 -5.67 -9.69 -24.04
C THR A 394 -6.72 -9.74 -25.14
N TRP A 395 -6.30 -9.96 -26.38
CA TRP A 395 -7.19 -10.16 -27.53
C TRP A 395 -7.01 -11.54 -28.14
N ASP A 396 -8.11 -12.10 -28.63
CA ASP A 396 -8.12 -13.33 -29.40
C ASP A 396 -7.54 -13.08 -30.80
N MET A 397 -6.56 -13.90 -31.21
CA MET A 397 -5.91 -13.74 -32.51
C MET A 397 -6.78 -14.14 -33.69
N ARG A 398 -7.89 -14.87 -33.48
CA ARG A 398 -8.79 -15.30 -34.56
C ARG A 398 -9.93 -14.31 -34.80
N SER A 399 -10.40 -13.61 -33.77
CA SER A 399 -11.51 -12.65 -33.89
C SER A 399 -11.10 -11.19 -33.71
N GLY A 400 -10.01 -10.89 -33.00
CA GLY A 400 -9.64 -9.53 -32.60
C GLY A 400 -10.41 -9.01 -31.38
N GLU A 401 -11.27 -9.84 -30.78
CA GLU A 401 -12.10 -9.45 -29.63
C GLU A 401 -11.31 -9.54 -28.31
N PRO A 402 -11.58 -8.65 -27.34
CA PRO A 402 -10.96 -8.73 -26.02
C PRO A 402 -11.43 -10.00 -25.26
N LEU A 403 -10.47 -10.74 -24.69
CA LEU A 403 -10.71 -11.98 -23.93
C LEU A 403 -10.62 -11.77 -22.41
N VAL A 404 -9.67 -10.95 -21.96
CA VAL A 404 -9.41 -10.66 -20.55
C VAL A 404 -9.14 -9.18 -20.42
N ASP A 405 -9.74 -8.54 -19.43
CA ASP A 405 -9.49 -7.16 -19.02
C ASP A 405 -9.36 -7.10 -17.49
N LEU A 406 -8.14 -6.86 -17.00
CA LEU A 406 -7.82 -6.77 -15.59
C LEU A 406 -7.31 -5.37 -15.24
N ASN A 407 -7.99 -4.75 -14.27
CA ASN A 407 -7.58 -3.51 -13.65
C ASN A 407 -6.98 -3.78 -12.27
N PHE A 408 -5.75 -3.32 -12.05
CA PHE A 408 -5.07 -3.44 -10.78
C PHE A 408 -5.07 -2.10 -10.07
N GLU A 409 -5.79 -2.01 -8.94
CA GLU A 409 -5.87 -0.80 -8.11
C GLU A 409 -4.51 -0.35 -7.56
N GLU A 410 -3.60 -1.32 -7.37
CA GLU A 410 -2.21 -1.08 -7.00
C GLU A 410 -1.30 -1.88 -7.94
N ASP A 411 -0.11 -1.36 -8.21
CA ASP A 411 0.92 -2.07 -8.97
C ASP A 411 1.31 -3.40 -8.29
N PRO A 412 0.96 -4.56 -8.87
CA PRO A 412 1.21 -5.87 -8.24
C PRO A 412 2.70 -6.12 -8.00
N SER A 413 3.58 -5.52 -8.82
CA SER A 413 5.04 -5.67 -8.69
C SER A 413 5.59 -5.05 -7.40
N LYS A 414 4.82 -4.21 -6.72
CA LYS A 414 5.19 -3.63 -5.41
C LYS A 414 4.94 -4.57 -4.23
N ARG A 415 4.29 -5.72 -4.44
CA ARG A 415 4.16 -6.73 -3.38
C ARG A 415 5.50 -7.41 -3.11
N GLY A 416 5.80 -7.62 -1.83
CA GLY A 416 7.08 -8.16 -1.36
C GLY A 416 8.05 -7.08 -0.86
N ILE A 417 9.35 -7.34 -0.96
CA ILE A 417 10.42 -6.49 -0.41
C ILE A 417 10.54 -5.19 -1.23
N ARG A 418 10.49 -4.02 -0.56
CA ARG A 418 10.69 -2.69 -1.17
C ARG A 418 12.07 -2.60 -1.79
N THR A 419 12.21 -2.81 -3.10
CA THR A 419 13.54 -2.81 -3.72
C THR A 419 13.57 -2.31 -5.17
N TYR A 420 14.73 -1.78 -5.56
CA TYR A 420 15.00 -1.07 -6.80
C TYR A 420 15.09 -2.00 -8.03
N SER A 421 14.37 -1.62 -9.10
CA SER A 421 14.49 -2.05 -10.50
C SER A 421 14.73 -3.55 -10.76
N TYR A 422 13.65 -4.31 -10.94
CA TYR A 422 13.70 -5.63 -11.56
C TYR A 422 14.25 -5.52 -12.99
N GLY A 423 15.29 -6.31 -13.29
CA GLY A 423 16.03 -6.25 -14.56
C GLY A 423 15.49 -7.15 -15.68
N GLY A 424 14.54 -8.03 -15.37
CA GLY A 424 13.94 -8.96 -16.32
C GLY A 424 12.67 -8.43 -16.99
N ARG A 425 11.93 -9.33 -17.64
CA ARG A 425 10.68 -8.98 -18.35
C ARG A 425 9.55 -8.59 -17.40
N PRO A 426 8.89 -7.44 -17.59
CA PRO A 426 7.86 -6.96 -16.66
C PRO A 426 6.68 -7.92 -16.45
N ILE A 427 6.37 -8.73 -17.45
CA ILE A 427 5.31 -9.74 -17.41
C ILE A 427 5.69 -10.94 -18.27
N GLU A 428 5.37 -12.15 -17.80
CA GLU A 428 5.57 -13.42 -18.49
C GLU A 428 4.31 -14.26 -18.43
N TRP A 429 3.96 -14.89 -19.57
CA TRP A 429 2.87 -15.86 -19.63
C TRP A 429 3.23 -17.13 -18.87
N ARG A 430 2.28 -17.64 -18.08
CA ARG A 430 2.34 -19.06 -17.71
C ARG A 430 2.11 -19.89 -18.99
N PRO A 431 2.87 -20.98 -19.24
CA PRO A 431 2.80 -21.72 -20.50
C PRO A 431 1.40 -22.19 -20.91
N ASP A 432 0.53 -22.52 -19.95
CA ASP A 432 -0.87 -22.93 -20.16
C ASP A 432 -1.89 -21.77 -20.24
N ARG A 433 -1.43 -20.51 -20.26
CA ARG A 433 -2.26 -19.30 -20.21
C ARG A 433 -3.12 -19.14 -18.94
N SER A 434 -2.88 -19.92 -17.88
CA SER A 434 -3.70 -19.83 -16.65
C SER A 434 -3.47 -18.53 -15.86
N GLY A 435 -2.49 -17.71 -16.25
CA GLY A 435 -2.14 -16.48 -15.57
C GLY A 435 -0.78 -15.95 -16.01
N TRP A 436 -0.24 -15.03 -15.21
CA TRP A 436 0.99 -14.31 -15.53
C TRP A 436 1.90 -14.16 -14.31
N LEU A 437 3.20 -14.18 -14.56
CA LEU A 437 4.22 -13.78 -13.60
C LEU A 437 4.62 -12.33 -13.87
N ILE A 438 4.30 -11.45 -12.93
CA ILE A 438 4.61 -10.03 -12.97
C ILE A 438 5.92 -9.78 -12.22
N ALA A 439 6.82 -9.02 -12.86
CA ALA A 439 8.15 -8.68 -12.35
C ALA A 439 8.96 -9.89 -11.83
N GLY A 440 8.75 -11.07 -12.42
CA GLY A 440 9.43 -12.31 -12.06
C GLY A 440 9.07 -12.90 -10.69
N ARG A 441 8.14 -12.27 -9.94
CA ARG A 441 7.94 -12.58 -8.50
C ARG A 441 6.50 -12.73 -8.07
N VAL A 442 5.56 -12.18 -8.84
CA VAL A 442 4.16 -12.09 -8.43
C VAL A 442 3.30 -12.86 -9.42
N LEU A 443 2.58 -13.87 -8.93
CA LEU A 443 1.68 -14.67 -9.75
C LEU A 443 0.24 -14.16 -9.61
N VAL A 444 -0.37 -13.89 -10.77
CA VAL A 444 -1.77 -13.48 -10.92
C VAL A 444 -2.46 -14.47 -11.86
N GLU A 445 -3.72 -14.78 -11.59
CA GLU A 445 -4.51 -15.72 -12.40
C GLU A 445 -5.30 -15.02 -13.50
N ARG A 446 -5.61 -15.77 -14.57
CA ARG A 446 -6.19 -15.23 -15.81
C ARG A 446 -7.39 -14.29 -15.62
N ASN A 447 -8.30 -14.62 -14.70
CA ASN A 447 -9.60 -13.94 -14.57
C ASN A 447 -9.73 -13.15 -13.27
N ARG A 448 -8.63 -12.86 -12.58
CA ARG A 448 -8.63 -12.28 -11.23
C ARG A 448 -7.45 -11.32 -11.06
N PRO A 449 -7.68 -10.05 -10.66
CA PRO A 449 -6.58 -9.12 -10.41
C PRO A 449 -5.85 -9.40 -9.09
N GLU A 450 -6.38 -10.28 -8.24
CA GLU A 450 -5.77 -10.63 -6.96
C GLU A 450 -4.49 -11.44 -7.15
N VAL A 451 -3.47 -11.07 -6.38
CA VAL A 451 -2.22 -11.83 -6.28
C VAL A 451 -2.48 -13.13 -5.53
N VAL A 452 -2.16 -14.26 -6.16
CA VAL A 452 -2.30 -15.61 -5.56
C VAL A 452 -1.00 -16.15 -4.97
N TRP A 453 0.14 -15.57 -5.36
CA TRP A 453 1.44 -15.86 -4.76
C TRP A 453 2.43 -14.73 -5.05
N ALA A 454 3.32 -14.46 -4.10
CA ALA A 454 4.45 -13.57 -4.28
C ALA A 454 5.69 -14.19 -3.63
N ASP A 455 6.83 -14.14 -4.31
CA ASP A 455 8.09 -14.56 -3.69
C ASP A 455 8.56 -13.52 -2.66
N GLU A 456 8.36 -13.84 -1.38
CA GLU A 456 8.76 -13.01 -0.23
C GLU A 456 10.14 -13.37 0.33
N SER A 457 10.85 -14.31 -0.30
CA SER A 457 12.14 -14.78 0.18
C SER A 457 13.12 -13.60 0.37
N PRO A 458 13.76 -13.46 1.55
CA PRO A 458 14.69 -12.38 1.86
C PRO A 458 16.01 -12.60 1.13
N HIS A 459 16.00 -12.35 -0.17
CA HIS A 459 17.22 -12.36 -0.95
C HIS A 459 17.90 -11.00 -0.78
N GLY A 460 19.21 -11.00 -0.50
CA GLY A 460 19.98 -9.77 -0.40
C GLY A 460 19.89 -8.91 -1.67
N ASN A 461 20.42 -7.69 -1.63
CA ASN A 461 20.34 -6.70 -2.73
C ASN A 461 20.77 -7.23 -4.13
N PHE A 462 21.43 -8.38 -4.21
CA PHE A 462 21.95 -9.01 -5.42
C PHE A 462 20.94 -9.85 -6.23
N ASP A 463 19.85 -10.33 -5.63
CA ASP A 463 18.83 -11.13 -6.34
C ASP A 463 17.85 -10.25 -7.16
N LEU A 464 17.91 -8.94 -6.98
CA LEU A 464 16.90 -8.00 -7.47
C LEU A 464 16.99 -7.69 -8.96
N ARG A 465 18.12 -7.99 -9.61
CA ARG A 465 18.30 -7.83 -11.06
C ARG A 465 18.11 -9.15 -11.84
N SER A 466 17.94 -10.27 -11.15
CA SER A 466 17.92 -11.59 -11.79
C SER A 466 16.60 -11.84 -12.52
N SER A 467 16.68 -11.96 -13.84
CA SER A 467 15.54 -12.31 -14.69
C SER A 467 15.03 -13.72 -14.38
N ARG A 468 13.71 -13.85 -14.21
CA ARG A 468 13.03 -15.13 -13.95
C ARG A 468 12.04 -15.42 -15.07
N ARG A 469 11.89 -16.70 -15.42
CA ARG A 469 10.95 -17.14 -16.47
C ARG A 469 10.40 -18.52 -16.14
N PHE A 470 9.16 -18.78 -16.56
CA PHE A 470 8.61 -20.14 -16.55
C PHE A 470 9.42 -21.05 -17.48
N ILE A 471 9.71 -22.25 -16.99
CA ILE A 471 10.23 -23.36 -17.79
C ILE A 471 9.14 -24.42 -18.01
N ASP A 472 8.15 -24.45 -17.13
CA ASP A 472 6.86 -25.11 -17.30
C ASP A 472 5.85 -24.45 -16.36
N ASN A 473 4.67 -25.04 -16.18
CA ASN A 473 3.63 -24.48 -15.33
C ASN A 473 3.97 -24.48 -13.84
N ASP A 474 4.87 -25.35 -13.37
CA ASP A 474 5.13 -25.58 -11.95
C ASP A 474 6.54 -25.14 -11.52
N ARG A 475 7.41 -24.78 -12.47
CA ARG A 475 8.81 -24.43 -12.22
C ARG A 475 9.22 -23.12 -12.89
N LEU A 476 9.90 -22.28 -12.11
CA LEU A 476 10.58 -21.06 -12.55
C LEU A 476 12.08 -21.30 -12.64
N LEU A 477 12.70 -20.86 -13.73
CA LEU A 477 14.15 -20.68 -13.76
C LEU A 477 14.50 -19.45 -12.93
N VAL A 478 15.33 -19.65 -11.91
CA VAL A 478 15.80 -18.60 -11.02
C VAL A 478 17.32 -18.51 -11.08
N HIS A 479 17.80 -17.28 -11.15
CA HIS A 479 19.21 -16.95 -11.15
C HIS A 479 19.55 -16.27 -9.84
N PHE A 480 20.39 -16.90 -9.02
CA PHE A 480 20.66 -16.44 -7.66
C PHE A 480 22.15 -16.17 -7.47
N GLN A 481 22.48 -14.98 -6.95
CA GLN A 481 23.82 -14.64 -6.52
C GLN A 481 23.95 -14.87 -5.01
N LYS A 482 24.61 -15.96 -4.62
CA LYS A 482 24.78 -16.40 -3.24
C LYS A 482 25.84 -15.59 -2.49
N THR A 483 26.90 -15.18 -3.21
CA THR A 483 27.92 -14.24 -2.75
C THR A 483 28.39 -13.39 -3.94
N TYR A 484 29.22 -12.35 -3.73
CA TYR A 484 29.86 -11.63 -4.84
C TYR A 484 30.62 -12.55 -5.82
N THR A 485 31.00 -13.76 -5.38
CA THR A 485 31.83 -14.69 -6.13
C THR A 485 31.13 -16.01 -6.46
N GLU A 486 29.86 -16.20 -6.11
CA GLU A 486 29.12 -17.45 -6.37
C GLU A 486 27.72 -17.12 -6.90
N THR A 487 27.49 -17.48 -8.16
CA THR A 487 26.22 -17.27 -8.86
C THR A 487 25.74 -18.61 -9.42
N THR A 488 24.48 -18.95 -9.15
CA THR A 488 23.87 -20.25 -9.50
C THR A 488 22.61 -20.06 -10.31
N LEU A 489 22.47 -20.86 -11.35
CA LEU A 489 21.21 -21.07 -12.07
C LEU A 489 20.48 -22.28 -11.48
N SER A 490 19.20 -22.15 -11.14
CA SER A 490 18.42 -23.25 -10.58
C SER A 490 16.93 -23.22 -10.94
N LEU A 491 16.24 -24.36 -10.77
CA LEU A 491 14.78 -24.45 -10.90
C LEU A 491 14.11 -24.31 -9.52
N MET A 492 13.27 -23.30 -9.38
CA MET A 492 12.39 -23.11 -8.23
C MET A 492 11.02 -23.73 -8.55
N LYS A 493 10.56 -24.66 -7.71
CA LYS A 493 9.20 -25.17 -7.79
C LYS A 493 8.24 -24.16 -7.15
N LEU A 494 7.13 -23.85 -7.83
CA LEU A 494 6.08 -23.03 -7.25
C LEU A 494 5.40 -23.75 -6.08
N PRO A 495 5.06 -23.03 -4.99
CA PRO A 495 4.41 -23.63 -3.83
C PRO A 495 2.91 -23.79 -4.09
N ILE A 496 2.52 -24.87 -4.79
CA ILE A 496 1.14 -25.11 -5.23
C ILE A 496 0.15 -25.12 -4.04
N GLU A 497 0.51 -25.73 -2.92
CA GLU A 497 -0.34 -25.77 -1.71
C GLU A 497 -0.58 -24.37 -1.14
N GLU A 498 0.43 -23.50 -1.17
CA GLU A 498 0.33 -22.11 -0.72
C GLU A 498 -0.59 -21.29 -1.63
N ILE A 499 -0.46 -21.49 -2.95
CA ILE A 499 -1.33 -20.88 -3.96
C ILE A 499 -2.79 -21.33 -3.74
N GLU A 500 -3.04 -22.61 -3.49
CA GLU A 500 -4.38 -23.15 -3.22
C GLU A 500 -4.98 -22.62 -1.91
N ALA A 501 -4.17 -22.51 -0.86
CA ALA A 501 -4.58 -21.89 0.40
C ALA A 501 -4.94 -20.41 0.20
N THR A 502 -4.14 -19.68 -0.58
CA THR A 502 -4.40 -18.27 -0.91
C THR A 502 -5.67 -18.11 -1.75
N ARG A 503 -5.92 -18.97 -2.74
CA ARG A 503 -7.18 -18.99 -3.50
C ARG A 503 -8.38 -19.17 -2.58
N SER A 504 -8.29 -20.11 -1.64
CA SER A 504 -9.33 -20.39 -0.66
C SER A 504 -9.58 -19.22 0.28
N LEU A 505 -8.52 -18.46 0.59
CA LEU A 505 -8.56 -17.25 1.41
C LEU A 505 -9.18 -16.07 0.66
N ILE A 506 -8.80 -15.86 -0.60
CA ILE A 506 -9.41 -14.85 -1.49
C ILE A 506 -10.91 -15.12 -1.66
N ALA A 507 -11.31 -16.38 -1.82
CA ALA A 507 -12.72 -16.77 -1.89
C ALA A 507 -13.53 -16.41 -0.61
N LYS A 508 -12.85 -16.16 0.51
CA LYS A 508 -13.45 -15.75 1.80
C LYS A 508 -13.28 -14.24 2.08
N GLY A 509 -12.86 -13.43 1.09
CA GLY A 509 -12.62 -11.99 1.26
C GLY A 509 -11.24 -11.64 1.84
N GLY A 510 -10.32 -12.61 1.86
CA GLY A 510 -8.92 -12.39 2.21
C GLY A 510 -8.05 -12.06 1.00
N SER A 511 -6.75 -12.01 1.22
CA SER A 511 -5.73 -11.76 0.20
C SER A 511 -4.45 -12.53 0.53
N ALA A 512 -3.48 -12.61 -0.40
CA ALA A 512 -2.22 -13.31 -0.13
C ALA A 512 -1.50 -12.88 1.17
N VAL A 513 -1.60 -11.60 1.58
CA VAL A 513 -0.98 -11.12 2.82
C VAL A 513 -1.64 -11.65 4.09
N ASP A 514 -2.83 -12.23 3.97
CA ASP A 514 -3.56 -12.83 5.09
C ASP A 514 -3.15 -14.29 5.32
N LEU A 515 -2.28 -14.86 4.46
CA LEU A 515 -1.87 -16.25 4.57
C LEU A 515 -1.08 -16.48 5.86
N GLY A 516 -1.47 -17.49 6.63
CA GLY A 516 -0.88 -17.77 7.95
C GLY A 516 -1.34 -16.83 9.07
N LEU A 517 -2.16 -15.81 8.78
CA LEU A 517 -2.79 -14.96 9.78
C LEU A 517 -4.07 -15.63 10.31
N PRO A 518 -4.63 -15.18 11.45
CA PRO A 518 -5.93 -15.64 11.91
C PRO A 518 -7.00 -15.55 10.79
N PRO A 519 -7.91 -16.53 10.70
CA PRO A 519 -8.90 -16.55 9.63
C PRO A 519 -9.86 -15.36 9.75
N LEU A 520 -10.20 -14.76 8.61
CA LEU A 520 -11.16 -13.66 8.55
C LEU A 520 -12.57 -14.17 8.84
N THR A 521 -13.24 -13.48 9.75
CA THR A 521 -14.66 -13.61 10.04
C THR A 521 -15.43 -12.68 9.11
N GLN A 522 -16.45 -13.23 8.47
CA GLN A 522 -17.32 -12.47 7.58
C GLN A 522 -18.07 -11.39 8.37
N ILE A 523 -18.06 -10.17 7.84
CA ILE A 523 -18.76 -9.04 8.47
C ILE A 523 -20.24 -8.99 8.09
N PHE A 524 -21.05 -8.39 8.97
CA PHE A 524 -22.47 -8.11 8.71
C PHE A 524 -22.75 -6.62 8.87
N VAL A 525 -22.84 -5.87 7.75
CA VAL A 525 -22.96 -4.40 7.76
C VAL A 525 -24.38 -3.89 7.52
N GLY A 526 -25.20 -4.63 6.76
CA GLY A 526 -26.50 -4.16 6.25
C GLY A 526 -27.61 -3.91 7.28
N GLN A 527 -27.31 -3.95 8.59
CA GLN A 527 -28.27 -3.74 9.68
C GLN A 527 -27.79 -2.72 10.72
N ALA A 528 -26.69 -2.02 10.45
CA ALA A 528 -26.23 -0.96 11.33
C ALA A 528 -27.22 0.22 11.33
N ARG A 529 -27.66 0.65 12.51
CA ARG A 529 -28.53 1.83 12.65
C ARG A 529 -27.70 3.12 12.61
N GLU A 530 -28.20 4.14 11.95
CA GLU A 530 -27.61 5.48 12.06
C GLU A 530 -27.86 6.05 13.46
N ILE A 531 -26.80 6.54 14.12
CA ILE A 531 -26.91 7.21 15.41
C ILE A 531 -27.47 8.61 15.16
N ALA A 532 -28.74 8.81 15.49
CA ALA A 532 -29.39 10.11 15.35
C ALA A 532 -28.77 11.15 16.30
N PRO A 533 -28.59 12.41 15.85
CA PRO A 533 -28.18 13.49 16.75
C PRO A 533 -29.26 13.72 17.81
N SER A 534 -28.84 14.10 19.02
CA SER A 534 -29.73 14.50 20.10
C SER A 534 -29.29 15.84 20.66
N THR A 535 -30.23 16.78 20.74
CA THR A 535 -30.06 18.04 21.45
C THR A 535 -30.43 17.93 22.93
N GLN A 536 -31.08 16.83 23.33
CA GLN A 536 -31.39 16.56 24.73
C GLN A 536 -30.16 15.98 25.44
N TRP A 537 -29.80 16.61 26.55
CA TRP A 537 -28.75 16.12 27.44
C TRP A 537 -29.32 15.06 28.39
N SER A 538 -28.83 13.83 28.27
CA SER A 538 -29.31 12.66 29.03
C SER A 538 -28.17 11.90 29.74
N TYR A 539 -27.00 12.52 29.84
CA TYR A 539 -25.82 11.95 30.49
C TYR A 539 -26.08 11.63 31.97
N GLN A 540 -25.55 10.49 32.41
CA GLN A 540 -25.46 10.11 33.82
C GLN A 540 -23.99 9.86 34.18
N PRO A 541 -23.57 10.18 35.42
CA PRO A 541 -22.20 9.92 35.87
C PRO A 541 -21.74 8.51 35.59
N ASP A 542 -20.68 8.41 34.80
CA ASP A 542 -20.03 7.16 34.47
C ASP A 542 -18.83 6.95 35.39
N VAL A 543 -19.10 6.37 36.55
CA VAL A 543 -18.10 6.18 37.61
C VAL A 543 -17.11 5.10 37.18
N ALA A 544 -15.81 5.38 37.36
CA ALA A 544 -14.75 4.42 37.09
C ALA A 544 -14.95 3.11 37.89
N PRO A 545 -14.62 1.93 37.32
CA PRO A 545 -14.82 0.66 37.98
C PRO A 545 -14.11 0.61 39.33
N GLN A 546 -14.87 0.25 40.37
CA GLN A 546 -14.34 0.00 41.72
C GLN A 546 -14.04 -1.49 41.84
N VAL A 547 -12.76 -1.85 41.79
CA VAL A 547 -12.30 -3.21 42.10
C VAL A 547 -11.88 -3.22 43.57
N ALA A 548 -12.09 -4.33 44.28
CA ALA A 548 -11.60 -4.46 45.64
C ALA A 548 -10.14 -4.00 45.70
N THR A 549 -9.83 -3.09 46.63
CA THR A 549 -8.48 -2.58 46.87
C THR A 549 -7.63 -3.72 47.41
N ALA A 550 -7.14 -4.58 46.52
CA ALA A 550 -5.97 -5.38 46.82
C ALA A 550 -4.81 -4.40 47.07
N ASP A 551 -3.92 -4.73 48.01
CA ASP A 551 -2.70 -3.96 48.25
C ASP A 551 -1.79 -4.03 47.01
N LEU A 552 -2.06 -3.15 46.03
CA LEU A 552 -1.33 -3.11 44.76
C LEU A 552 0.13 -2.76 45.03
N LYS A 553 1.04 -3.52 44.40
CA LYS A 553 2.48 -3.28 44.55
C LYS A 553 2.84 -1.87 44.10
N SER A 554 3.76 -1.22 44.81
CA SER A 554 4.27 0.09 44.44
C SER A 554 5.35 0.05 43.35
N SER A 555 5.98 -1.12 43.17
CA SER A 555 7.10 -1.35 42.26
C SER A 555 7.05 -2.78 41.76
N ILE A 556 7.12 -2.98 40.44
CA ILE A 556 7.09 -4.29 39.78
C ILE A 556 8.22 -4.32 38.74
N ASP A 557 9.11 -5.30 38.83
CA ASP A 557 10.17 -5.49 37.84
C ASP A 557 9.60 -6.02 36.52
N VAL A 558 10.02 -5.42 35.41
CA VAL A 558 9.68 -5.82 34.05
C VAL A 558 10.97 -6.23 33.36
N GLN A 559 11.05 -7.50 32.94
CA GLN A 559 12.23 -8.11 32.33
C GLN A 559 12.44 -7.62 30.89
N ALA A 560 12.77 -6.34 30.74
CA ALA A 560 13.08 -5.66 29.50
C ALA A 560 13.85 -4.37 29.77
N THR A 561 14.82 -4.04 28.91
CA THR A 561 15.51 -2.75 28.98
C THR A 561 14.60 -1.61 28.54
N TYR A 562 14.89 -0.39 29.01
CA TYR A 562 14.11 0.81 28.68
C TYR A 562 13.93 1.01 27.16
N ARG A 563 14.96 0.67 26.35
CA ARG A 563 14.94 0.80 24.88
C ARG A 563 13.85 -0.06 24.21
N ARG A 564 13.40 -1.12 24.88
CA ARG A 564 12.33 -1.99 24.37
C ARG A 564 10.94 -1.43 24.68
N LEU A 565 10.78 -0.49 25.60
CA LEU A 565 9.45 -0.02 26.03
C LEU A 565 8.76 0.81 24.94
N LYS A 566 7.59 0.35 24.47
CA LYS A 566 6.82 1.01 23.39
C LYS A 566 5.45 1.51 23.83
N SER A 567 4.81 0.83 24.78
CA SER A 567 3.51 1.26 25.30
C SER A 567 3.27 0.73 26.71
N LEU A 568 2.39 1.42 27.46
CA LEU A 568 1.88 1.01 28.76
C LEU A 568 0.39 1.34 28.83
N ASN A 569 -0.45 0.36 29.17
CA ASN A 569 -1.89 0.55 29.39
C ASN A 569 -2.26 -0.01 30.77
N ILE A 570 -2.97 0.78 31.58
CA ILE A 570 -3.45 0.37 32.90
C ILE A 570 -4.92 -0.04 32.79
N CYS A 571 -5.21 -1.27 33.22
CA CYS A 571 -6.51 -1.92 33.08
C CYS A 571 -7.23 -1.91 34.42
N ARG A 572 -8.03 -0.86 34.64
CA ARG A 572 -8.62 -0.54 35.95
C ARG A 572 -9.68 -1.53 36.41
N ALA A 573 -10.38 -2.19 35.49
CA ALA A 573 -11.47 -3.11 35.85
C ALA A 573 -10.96 -4.45 36.45
N SER A 574 -9.65 -4.68 36.44
CA SER A 574 -9.05 -5.94 36.89
C SER A 574 -7.69 -5.79 37.57
N ASN A 575 -7.25 -4.57 37.89
CA ASN A 575 -5.93 -4.28 38.46
C ASN A 575 -4.76 -4.91 37.65
N ARG A 576 -4.77 -4.76 36.32
CA ARG A 576 -3.73 -5.28 35.43
C ARG A 576 -3.02 -4.16 34.66
N ALA A 577 -1.87 -4.47 34.09
CA ALA A 577 -1.20 -3.62 33.12
C ALA A 577 -0.77 -4.41 31.88
N VAL A 578 -0.82 -3.76 30.71
CA VAL A 578 -0.30 -4.29 29.45
C VAL A 578 0.90 -3.45 29.02
N VAL A 579 2.07 -4.08 28.95
CA VAL A 579 3.32 -3.45 28.51
C VAL A 579 3.66 -3.93 27.10
N GLY A 580 3.83 -3.00 26.16
CA GLY A 580 4.31 -3.29 24.82
C GLY A 580 5.82 -3.19 24.71
N LEU A 581 6.46 -4.24 24.18
CA LEU A 581 7.91 -4.36 24.07
C LEU A 581 8.33 -4.55 22.60
N GLY A 582 9.31 -3.78 22.14
CA GLY A 582 9.89 -3.86 20.80
C GLY A 582 11.11 -4.77 20.72
N GLU A 583 11.46 -5.17 19.48
CA GLU A 583 12.67 -5.93 19.18
C GLU A 583 13.79 -5.02 18.66
N LEU A 584 14.91 -4.99 19.40
CA LEU A 584 16.05 -4.13 19.09
C LEU A 584 16.99 -4.79 18.08
N ASP A 585 17.15 -6.11 18.17
CA ASP A 585 17.97 -6.84 17.21
C ASP A 585 17.24 -6.93 15.87
N ALA A 586 17.79 -6.28 14.85
CA ALA A 586 17.23 -6.31 13.51
C ALA A 586 17.15 -7.74 12.94
N LYS A 587 17.95 -8.69 13.43
CA LYS A 587 17.89 -10.10 13.02
C LYS A 587 16.76 -10.88 13.68
N GLN A 588 16.33 -10.48 14.88
CA GLN A 588 15.23 -11.11 15.61
C GLN A 588 13.88 -10.42 15.36
N ARG A 589 13.91 -9.21 14.78
CA ARG A 589 12.71 -8.46 14.42
C ARG A 589 11.97 -9.17 13.29
N LYS A 590 10.71 -9.50 13.52
CA LYS A 590 9.85 -10.12 12.49
C LYS A 590 9.61 -9.15 11.33
N GLN A 591 9.42 -9.70 10.13
CA GLN A 591 9.15 -8.92 8.93
C GLN A 591 7.93 -8.02 9.11
N GLY A 592 8.03 -6.78 8.60
CA GLY A 592 6.98 -5.77 8.69
C GLY A 592 6.98 -4.94 9.99
N PHE A 593 7.65 -5.37 11.05
CA PHE A 593 7.84 -4.55 12.25
C PHE A 593 9.00 -3.58 12.07
N ASN A 594 8.80 -2.34 12.54
CA ASN A 594 9.86 -1.34 12.66
C ASN A 594 10.44 -1.32 14.08
N SER A 595 11.55 -0.58 14.28
CA SER A 595 12.19 -0.42 15.60
C SER A 595 11.31 0.30 16.64
N SER A 596 10.26 0.98 16.19
CA SER A 596 9.25 1.66 17.02
C SER A 596 8.12 0.75 17.48
N ASP A 597 7.92 -0.40 16.84
CA ASP A 597 6.73 -1.22 17.04
C ASP A 597 6.92 -2.18 18.22
N ALA A 598 5.83 -2.41 18.97
CA ALA A 598 5.79 -3.49 19.95
C ALA A 598 5.64 -4.82 19.20
N GLN A 599 6.56 -5.76 19.44
CA GLN A 599 6.47 -7.14 18.93
C GLN A 599 5.98 -8.11 20.01
N TYR A 600 6.15 -7.76 21.29
CA TYR A 600 5.72 -8.56 22.43
C TYR A 600 4.77 -7.73 23.29
N LEU A 601 3.77 -8.39 23.87
CA LEU A 601 2.95 -7.80 24.92
C LEU A 601 3.09 -8.62 26.20
N GLU A 602 3.25 -7.92 27.30
CA GLU A 602 3.32 -8.50 28.63
C GLU A 602 2.14 -8.04 29.47
N LEU A 603 1.29 -8.99 29.87
CA LEU A 603 0.17 -8.76 30.77
C LEU A 603 0.63 -9.01 32.20
N ILE A 604 0.49 -8.02 33.08
CA ILE A 604 0.98 -8.03 34.45
C ILE A 604 -0.20 -7.90 35.42
N ASP A 605 -0.22 -8.72 36.45
CA ASP A 605 -1.09 -8.54 37.61
C ASP A 605 -0.45 -7.54 38.60
N LEU A 606 -1.15 -6.43 38.89
CA LEU A 606 -0.60 -5.36 39.72
C LEU A 606 -0.68 -5.66 41.23
N ALA A 607 -1.53 -6.58 41.65
CA ALA A 607 -1.64 -7.01 43.05
C ALA A 607 -0.53 -8.02 43.37
N GLU A 608 -0.31 -9.00 42.49
CA GLU A 608 0.74 -10.00 42.66
C GLU A 608 2.13 -9.47 42.28
N GLY A 609 2.18 -8.49 41.38
CA GLY A 609 3.43 -7.98 40.80
C GLY A 609 4.11 -8.99 39.87
N LYS A 610 3.32 -9.82 39.19
CA LYS A 610 3.81 -10.91 38.34
C LYS A 610 3.24 -10.83 36.92
N SER A 611 4.05 -11.26 35.97
CA SER A 611 3.63 -11.49 34.59
C SER A 611 2.63 -12.65 34.55
N ILE A 612 1.42 -12.41 34.04
CA ILE A 612 0.39 -13.42 33.79
C ILE A 612 0.74 -14.18 32.52
N HIS A 613 1.03 -13.42 31.45
CA HIS A 613 1.35 -13.97 30.15
C HIS A 613 2.18 -12.98 29.33
N ARG A 614 3.10 -13.51 28.54
CA ARG A 614 3.86 -12.75 27.54
C ARG A 614 3.60 -13.35 26.17
N MET A 615 2.85 -12.63 25.36
CA MET A 615 2.56 -13.03 23.98
C MET A 615 3.55 -12.39 23.00
N THR A 616 3.84 -13.10 21.92
CA THR A 616 4.57 -12.55 20.76
C THR A 616 3.57 -12.36 19.63
N LEU A 617 3.53 -11.16 19.05
CA LEU A 617 2.66 -10.91 17.91
C LEU A 617 3.09 -11.78 16.71
N PRO A 618 2.13 -12.46 16.05
CA PRO A 618 2.46 -13.35 14.95
C PRO A 618 2.94 -12.59 13.72
N PHE A 619 2.46 -11.36 13.50
CA PHE A 619 2.74 -10.50 12.35
C PHE A 619 2.72 -9.02 12.73
N ALA A 620 3.20 -8.15 11.84
CA ALA A 620 3.28 -6.71 12.06
C ALA A 620 1.90 -6.07 12.25
N ALA A 621 1.60 -5.74 13.50
CA ALA A 621 0.34 -5.14 13.91
C ALA A 621 0.57 -4.06 14.97
N ARG A 622 -0.29 -3.05 14.96
CA ARG A 622 -0.27 -1.95 15.93
C ARG A 622 -1.34 -2.21 16.99
N LEU A 623 -0.99 -2.10 18.26
CA LEU A 623 -1.95 -2.11 19.36
C LEU A 623 -2.81 -0.84 19.29
N MET A 624 -4.14 -1.00 19.19
CA MET A 624 -5.08 0.11 18.98
C MET A 624 -6.04 0.30 20.15
N ALA A 625 -6.42 -0.77 20.84
CA ALA A 625 -7.25 -0.71 22.05
C ALA A 625 -6.97 -1.91 22.96
N VAL A 626 -7.16 -1.72 24.26
CA VAL A 626 -7.13 -2.77 25.30
C VAL A 626 -8.47 -2.71 26.04
N ALA A 627 -9.10 -3.86 26.27
CA ALA A 627 -10.32 -3.93 27.07
C ALA A 627 -10.07 -3.49 28.51
N GLY A 628 -11.09 -2.99 29.24
CA GLY A 628 -10.92 -2.45 30.59
C GLY A 628 -10.33 -3.45 31.60
N THR A 629 -10.52 -4.75 31.36
CA THR A 629 -10.00 -5.92 32.08
C THR A 629 -8.60 -6.37 31.66
N GLY A 630 -8.05 -5.79 30.59
CA GLY A 630 -6.73 -6.14 30.05
C GLY A 630 -6.60 -7.57 29.51
N ASP A 631 -7.69 -8.33 29.43
CA ASP A 631 -7.67 -9.68 28.90
C ASP A 631 -7.79 -9.71 27.38
N TRP A 632 -8.41 -8.73 26.73
CA TRP A 632 -8.46 -8.61 25.27
C TRP A 632 -7.75 -7.36 24.76
N ALA A 633 -7.12 -7.49 23.59
CA ALA A 633 -6.57 -6.36 22.85
C ALA A 633 -6.93 -6.43 21.36
N ALA A 634 -7.18 -5.25 20.80
CA ALA A 634 -7.46 -5.05 19.38
C ALA A 634 -6.26 -4.43 18.67
N PHE A 635 -5.93 -4.99 17.52
CA PHE A 635 -4.80 -4.58 16.69
C PHE A 635 -5.27 -4.22 15.29
N ALA A 636 -4.60 -3.26 14.67
CA ALA A 636 -4.71 -2.99 13.24
C ALA A 636 -3.46 -3.48 12.51
N SER A 637 -3.63 -3.99 11.28
CA SER A 637 -2.49 -4.32 10.41
C SER A 637 -1.58 -3.10 10.18
N SER A 638 -0.25 -3.23 10.34
CA SER A 638 0.67 -2.09 10.22
C SER A 638 0.81 -1.52 8.79
N GLY A 639 0.33 -2.26 7.79
CA GLY A 639 0.31 -1.85 6.38
C GLY A 639 -0.85 -0.91 6.05
N LYS A 640 -1.94 -1.46 5.49
CA LYS A 640 -3.12 -0.66 5.08
C LYS A 640 -3.98 -0.19 6.26
N ARG A 641 -3.82 -0.75 7.46
CA ARG A 641 -4.71 -0.53 8.62
C ARG A 641 -6.18 -0.82 8.28
N ASP A 642 -6.42 -1.81 7.44
CA ASP A 642 -7.74 -2.21 6.92
C ASP A 642 -8.31 -3.45 7.63
N ARG A 643 -7.49 -4.09 8.46
CA ARG A 643 -7.79 -5.36 9.15
C ARG A 643 -7.68 -5.19 10.65
N VAL A 644 -8.65 -5.73 11.37
CA VAL A 644 -8.67 -5.86 12.84
C VAL A 644 -8.34 -7.29 13.21
N ASP A 645 -7.44 -7.47 14.15
CA ASP A 645 -7.18 -8.75 14.82
C ASP A 645 -7.35 -8.55 16.32
N LEU A 646 -8.09 -9.46 16.96
CA LEU A 646 -8.34 -9.49 18.39
C LEU A 646 -7.64 -10.69 19.00
N PHE A 647 -6.93 -10.47 20.11
CA PHE A 647 -6.24 -11.51 20.86
C PHE A 647 -6.66 -11.51 22.32
N ASP A 648 -6.75 -12.72 22.88
CA ASP A 648 -6.79 -12.92 24.32
C ASP A 648 -5.37 -12.83 24.87
N LEU A 649 -5.11 -11.82 25.69
CA LEU A 649 -3.82 -11.54 26.32
C LEU A 649 -3.49 -12.52 27.45
N THR A 650 -4.45 -13.30 27.95
CA THR A 650 -4.21 -14.29 29.01
C THR A 650 -3.71 -15.62 28.45
N SER A 651 -4.15 -16.00 27.25
CA SER A 651 -3.71 -17.24 26.58
C SER A 651 -2.76 -16.99 25.39
N GLY A 652 -2.84 -15.81 24.77
CA GLY A 652 -2.15 -15.48 23.52
C GLY A 652 -2.94 -15.87 22.25
N ASP A 653 -4.13 -16.45 22.40
CA ASP A 653 -4.92 -16.97 21.28
C ASP A 653 -5.63 -15.86 20.51
N SER A 654 -5.82 -16.07 19.20
CA SER A 654 -6.68 -15.20 18.41
C SER A 654 -8.14 -15.47 18.73
N VAL A 655 -8.89 -14.40 18.99
CA VAL A 655 -10.33 -14.44 19.25
C VAL A 655 -11.10 -14.29 17.95
N VAL A 656 -10.79 -13.24 17.17
CA VAL A 656 -11.45 -12.91 15.91
C VAL A 656 -10.58 -12.00 15.07
N ALA A 657 -10.69 -12.12 13.74
CA ALA A 657 -10.09 -11.18 12.80
C ALA A 657 -11.09 -10.82 11.70
N PHE A 658 -11.14 -9.57 11.26
CA PHE A 658 -12.07 -9.13 10.21
C PHE A 658 -11.63 -7.81 9.55
N ARG A 659 -12.14 -7.54 8.35
CA ARG A 659 -12.01 -6.24 7.67
C ARG A 659 -13.29 -5.44 7.86
N PRO A 660 -13.33 -4.39 8.71
CA PRO A 660 -14.57 -3.66 9.00
C PRO A 660 -15.21 -3.00 7.76
N PHE A 661 -14.44 -2.76 6.70
CA PHE A 661 -14.92 -2.06 5.49
C PHE A 661 -15.19 -3.02 4.31
N GLY A 662 -15.05 -4.33 4.50
CA GLY A 662 -15.17 -5.31 3.42
C GLY A 662 -14.14 -5.05 2.31
N ASN A 663 -14.63 -4.72 1.11
CA ASN A 663 -13.81 -4.39 -0.07
C ASN A 663 -13.59 -2.87 -0.25
N GLY A 664 -14.02 -2.04 0.70
CA GLY A 664 -13.80 -0.59 0.63
C GLY A 664 -12.40 -0.17 1.12
N ASP A 665 -11.92 0.99 0.66
CA ASP A 665 -10.57 1.53 0.95
C ASP A 665 -10.44 2.23 2.32
N GLY A 666 -11.25 1.84 3.30
CA GLY A 666 -11.22 2.45 4.64
C GLY A 666 -9.94 2.13 5.40
N GLN A 667 -9.42 3.10 6.17
CA GLN A 667 -8.30 2.90 7.08
C GLN A 667 -8.71 3.17 8.52
N ILE A 668 -8.29 2.28 9.43
CA ILE A 668 -8.55 2.38 10.86
C ILE A 668 -7.66 3.47 11.46
N LYS A 669 -8.30 4.46 12.07
CA LYS A 669 -7.66 5.55 12.80
C LYS A 669 -7.52 5.23 14.29
N GLN A 670 -8.62 4.84 14.93
CA GLN A 670 -8.70 4.57 16.36
C GLN A 670 -9.71 3.45 16.65
N MET A 671 -9.53 2.80 17.80
CA MET A 671 -10.47 1.81 18.32
C MET A 671 -10.73 2.05 19.81
N ALA A 672 -11.90 1.66 20.31
CA ALA A 672 -12.21 1.66 21.73
C ALA A 672 -13.20 0.55 22.07
N PHE A 673 -12.96 -0.19 23.16
CA PHE A 673 -13.93 -1.16 23.67
C PHE A 673 -15.07 -0.48 24.42
N GLY A 674 -16.26 -1.08 24.37
CA GLY A 674 -17.35 -0.84 25.32
C GLY A 674 -17.03 -1.40 26.72
N SER A 675 -17.96 -1.27 27.66
CA SER A 675 -17.71 -1.61 29.07
C SER A 675 -17.52 -3.10 29.32
N ASP A 676 -18.15 -3.95 28.50
CA ASP A 676 -18.17 -5.41 28.65
C ASP A 676 -17.34 -6.15 27.60
N ARG A 677 -16.48 -5.45 26.85
CA ARG A 677 -15.67 -5.92 25.70
C ARG A 677 -16.43 -6.60 24.55
N ALA A 678 -17.75 -6.80 24.65
CA ALA A 678 -18.56 -7.41 23.59
C ALA A 678 -18.75 -6.45 22.40
N LEU A 679 -18.40 -5.19 22.59
CA LEU A 679 -18.50 -4.13 21.58
C LEU A 679 -17.16 -3.46 21.36
N LEU A 680 -16.83 -3.24 20.09
CA LEU A 680 -15.65 -2.52 19.64
C LEU A 680 -16.07 -1.37 18.71
N TRP A 681 -15.70 -0.15 19.08
CA TRP A 681 -15.85 1.02 18.24
C TRP A 681 -14.64 1.18 17.35
N ILE A 682 -14.87 1.42 16.06
CA ILE A 682 -13.83 1.64 15.05
C ILE A 682 -14.11 2.98 14.39
N LEU A 683 -13.14 3.88 14.45
CA LEU A 683 -13.14 5.16 13.75
C LEU A 683 -12.21 5.10 12.54
N THR A 684 -12.69 5.52 11.37
CA THR A 684 -11.88 5.61 10.16
C THR A 684 -11.14 6.94 10.04
N ASP A 685 -10.11 7.00 9.19
CA ASP A 685 -9.43 8.25 8.86
C ASP A 685 -10.37 9.28 8.18
N GLU A 686 -11.40 8.79 7.50
CA GLU A 686 -12.45 9.60 6.86
C GLU A 686 -13.50 10.11 7.85
N GLY A 687 -13.57 9.57 9.07
CA GLY A 687 -14.45 10.03 10.15
C GLY A 687 -15.69 9.18 10.41
N GLU A 688 -15.84 8.04 9.72
CA GLU A 688 -16.91 7.10 9.98
C GLU A 688 -16.62 6.34 11.29
N LEU A 689 -17.52 6.46 12.27
CA LEU A 689 -17.49 5.75 13.53
C LEU A 689 -18.51 4.60 13.47
N THR A 690 -18.06 3.36 13.65
CA THR A 690 -18.92 2.17 13.64
C THR A 690 -18.74 1.34 14.90
N GLN A 691 -19.86 0.90 15.48
CA GLN A 691 -19.93 -0.02 16.61
C GLN A 691 -20.08 -1.46 16.11
N TRP A 692 -19.17 -2.33 16.52
CA TRP A 692 -19.11 -3.74 16.13
C TRP A 692 -19.40 -4.64 17.31
N ARG A 693 -20.35 -5.57 17.16
CA ARG A 693 -20.57 -6.66 18.10
C ARG A 693 -19.61 -7.80 17.81
N LEU A 694 -18.98 -8.30 18.88
CA LEU A 694 -17.98 -9.35 18.87
C LEU A 694 -18.49 -10.61 19.59
N PRO A 695 -18.08 -11.82 19.16
CA PRO A 695 -17.12 -12.09 18.08
C PRO A 695 -17.75 -12.18 16.67
N GLU A 696 -19.06 -11.93 16.51
CA GLU A 696 -19.75 -12.16 15.23
C GLU A 696 -19.47 -11.11 14.14
N CYS A 697 -18.69 -10.06 14.46
CA CYS A 697 -18.33 -8.98 13.54
C CYS A 697 -19.56 -8.35 12.86
N ARG A 698 -20.59 -8.04 13.66
CA ARG A 698 -21.82 -7.40 13.17
C ARG A 698 -21.80 -5.92 13.51
N ALA A 699 -21.94 -5.07 12.50
CA ALA A 699 -22.11 -3.64 12.70
C ALA A 699 -23.52 -3.38 13.27
N VAL A 700 -23.60 -2.67 14.40
CA VAL A 700 -24.86 -2.42 15.13
C VAL A 700 -25.29 -0.96 15.02
N ALA A 701 -24.34 -0.03 15.08
CA ALA A 701 -24.59 1.39 14.99
C ALA A 701 -23.45 2.10 14.26
N ARG A 702 -23.74 3.20 13.55
CA ARG A 702 -22.72 4.01 12.89
C ARG A 702 -23.09 5.49 12.83
N ARG A 703 -22.09 6.33 12.59
CA ARG A 703 -22.24 7.77 12.35
C ARG A 703 -20.99 8.35 11.70
N ASP A 704 -21.18 9.25 10.74
CA ASP A 704 -20.10 9.97 10.07
C ASP A 704 -19.86 11.34 10.72
N TYR A 705 -18.61 11.60 11.09
CA TYR A 705 -18.14 12.88 11.67
C TYR A 705 -17.23 13.66 10.72
N GLY A 706 -16.86 13.09 9.57
CA GLY A 706 -15.87 13.62 8.65
C GLY A 706 -14.45 13.61 9.21
N LYS A 707 -13.50 13.98 8.35
CA LYS A 707 -12.06 13.97 8.67
C LYS A 707 -11.74 14.75 9.95
N GLY A 708 -10.81 14.20 10.72
CA GLY A 708 -10.23 14.86 11.89
C GLY A 708 -10.88 14.49 13.23
N ALA A 709 -11.96 13.71 13.24
CA ALA A 709 -12.56 13.21 14.48
C ALA A 709 -11.60 12.33 15.30
N SER A 710 -11.75 12.30 16.62
CA SER A 710 -11.11 11.34 17.51
C SER A 710 -12.09 10.79 18.54
N ILE A 711 -11.77 9.63 19.12
CA ILE A 711 -12.57 9.00 20.16
C ILE A 711 -11.77 8.75 21.43
N GLN A 712 -12.45 8.84 22.58
CA GLN A 712 -11.91 8.47 23.88
C GLN A 712 -13.03 7.84 24.73
N ALA A 713 -12.80 6.61 25.22
CA ALA A 713 -13.69 5.98 26.17
C ALA A 713 -13.45 6.50 27.60
N SER A 714 -14.50 6.52 28.41
CA SER A 714 -14.44 6.70 29.86
C SER A 714 -13.68 5.53 30.52
N PRO A 715 -13.21 5.69 31.77
CA PRO A 715 -12.50 4.62 32.48
C PRO A 715 -13.28 3.30 32.62
N SER A 716 -14.61 3.34 32.60
CA SER A 716 -15.47 2.15 32.64
C SER A 716 -15.71 1.54 31.26
N GLY A 717 -15.43 2.26 30.17
CA GLY A 717 -15.79 1.90 28.80
C GLY A 717 -17.25 2.17 28.43
N ARG A 718 -18.10 2.64 29.36
CA ARG A 718 -19.54 2.80 29.11
C ARG A 718 -19.89 4.09 28.36
N THR A 719 -19.06 5.13 28.46
CA THR A 719 -19.25 6.39 27.74
C THR A 719 -18.14 6.59 26.73
N LEU A 720 -18.49 6.91 25.49
CA LEU A 720 -17.56 7.30 24.44
C LEU A 720 -17.70 8.80 24.16
N CYS A 721 -16.60 9.54 24.28
CA CYS A 721 -16.51 10.90 23.78
C CYS A 721 -16.00 10.89 22.35
N VAL A 722 -16.75 11.50 21.43
CA VAL A 722 -16.31 11.78 20.05
C VAL A 722 -15.99 13.26 19.95
N ALA A 723 -14.71 13.58 19.71
CA ALA A 723 -14.24 14.93 19.49
C ALA A 723 -14.13 15.17 17.98
N ALA A 724 -15.08 15.90 17.40
CA ALA A 724 -15.10 16.26 15.99
C ALA A 724 -14.78 17.75 15.80
N SER A 725 -14.53 18.17 14.56
CA SER A 725 -14.15 19.56 14.24
C SER A 725 -15.21 20.61 14.60
N LYS A 726 -16.48 20.19 14.70
CA LYS A 726 -17.64 21.06 14.94
C LYS A 726 -18.35 20.81 16.27
N SER A 727 -18.10 19.67 16.92
CA SER A 727 -18.84 19.27 18.12
C SER A 727 -18.03 18.27 18.93
N TYR A 728 -18.33 18.25 20.23
CA TYR A 728 -17.93 17.16 21.12
C TYR A 728 -19.20 16.44 21.57
N GLU A 729 -19.29 15.16 21.28
CA GLU A 729 -20.49 14.35 21.46
C GLU A 729 -20.23 13.21 22.43
N LEU A 730 -21.17 12.94 23.33
CA LEU A 730 -21.14 11.78 24.21
C LEU A 730 -22.11 10.72 23.72
N ILE A 731 -21.65 9.49 23.66
CA ILE A 731 -22.41 8.30 23.25
C ILE A 731 -22.31 7.26 24.35
N ASP A 732 -23.40 6.58 24.65
CA ASP A 732 -23.39 5.35 25.44
C ASP A 732 -22.77 4.24 24.58
N ALA A 733 -21.58 3.79 24.98
CA ALA A 733 -20.73 2.91 24.18
C ALA A 733 -21.29 1.50 24.02
N ASP A 734 -22.21 1.08 24.90
CA ASP A 734 -22.78 -0.27 24.90
C ASP A 734 -24.05 -0.32 24.05
N THR A 735 -24.87 0.72 24.14
CA THR A 735 -26.12 0.80 23.38
C THR A 735 -25.94 1.48 22.03
N GLY A 736 -24.95 2.36 21.86
CA GLY A 736 -24.79 3.25 20.71
C GLY A 736 -25.78 4.42 20.71
N LYS A 737 -26.38 4.76 21.86
CA LYS A 737 -27.32 5.89 21.99
C LYS A 737 -26.56 7.19 22.24
N MET A 738 -26.92 8.24 21.51
CA MET A 738 -26.42 9.59 21.75
C MET A 738 -26.90 10.09 23.13
N LEU A 739 -25.96 10.48 24.00
CA LEU A 739 -26.24 11.04 25.33
C LEU A 739 -26.41 12.56 25.28
N GLY A 740 -25.72 13.22 24.34
CA GLY A 740 -25.86 14.64 24.06
C GLY A 740 -24.58 15.27 23.51
N THR A 741 -24.68 16.53 23.08
CA THR A 741 -23.55 17.35 22.62
C THR A 741 -23.11 18.29 23.75
N LEU A 742 -21.80 18.38 24.01
CA LEU A 742 -21.26 19.29 25.01
C LEU A 742 -21.56 20.75 24.62
N ALA A 743 -21.96 21.57 25.59
CA ALA A 743 -22.14 22.99 25.34
C ALA A 743 -20.81 23.63 24.94
N SER A 744 -20.78 24.29 23.78
CA SER A 744 -19.56 24.93 23.30
C SER A 744 -19.37 26.30 23.96
N PRO A 745 -18.20 26.59 24.56
CA PRO A 745 -17.89 27.91 25.09
C PRO A 745 -17.59 28.96 23.99
N ASP A 746 -17.27 28.53 22.76
CA ASP A 746 -17.07 29.38 21.57
C ASP A 746 -17.61 28.72 20.28
N ARG A 747 -17.96 29.52 19.27
CA ARG A 747 -18.44 29.03 17.95
C ARG A 747 -17.30 28.81 16.93
N SER A 748 -16.04 28.90 17.35
CA SER A 748 -14.89 28.77 16.46
C SER A 748 -14.60 27.31 16.11
N PHE A 749 -14.41 27.05 14.82
CA PHE A 749 -14.11 25.72 14.27
C PHE A 749 -12.64 25.36 14.50
N HIS A 750 -12.35 24.09 14.84
CA HIS A 750 -10.98 23.64 15.10
C HIS A 750 -10.62 22.41 14.26
N HIS A 751 -9.39 22.42 13.72
CA HIS A 751 -8.93 21.41 12.76
C HIS A 751 -8.38 20.13 13.41
N HIS A 752 -8.23 20.06 14.74
CA HIS A 752 -7.68 18.89 15.43
C HIS A 752 -8.41 18.61 16.73
N ALA A 753 -8.97 17.40 16.83
CA ALA A 753 -9.55 16.88 18.04
C ALA A 753 -8.47 16.76 19.15
N GLY A 754 -8.75 17.35 20.31
CA GLY A 754 -7.84 17.38 21.46
C GLY A 754 -7.71 16.06 22.21
N TYR A 755 -6.95 16.05 23.30
CA TYR A 755 -6.91 14.95 24.26
C TYR A 755 -8.05 15.09 25.26
N VAL A 756 -8.70 13.98 25.62
CA VAL A 756 -9.91 13.96 26.45
C VAL A 756 -9.65 13.14 27.72
N ALA A 757 -10.13 13.62 28.87
CA ALA A 757 -10.04 12.89 30.14
C ALA A 757 -11.31 13.05 30.98
N PHE A 758 -11.94 11.93 31.34
CA PHE A 758 -13.04 11.88 32.30
C PHE A 758 -12.50 11.83 33.74
N SER A 759 -13.17 12.51 34.67
CA SER A 759 -12.91 12.33 36.10
C SER A 759 -13.40 10.96 36.58
N GLU A 760 -12.87 10.49 37.70
CA GLU A 760 -13.19 9.15 38.23
C GLU A 760 -14.65 8.98 38.64
N ASP A 761 -15.29 10.06 39.09
CA ASP A 761 -16.70 10.09 39.44
C ASP A 761 -17.62 10.28 38.22
N GLY A 762 -17.06 10.41 37.02
CA GLY A 762 -17.80 10.67 35.78
C GLY A 762 -18.49 12.04 35.74
N ARG A 763 -18.19 12.98 36.64
CA ARG A 763 -18.89 14.28 36.68
C ARG A 763 -18.20 15.39 35.92
N LYS A 764 -16.91 15.23 35.60
CA LYS A 764 -16.10 16.23 34.91
C LYS A 764 -15.45 15.63 33.66
N LEU A 765 -15.26 16.49 32.66
CA LEU A 765 -14.51 16.19 31.45
C LEU A 765 -13.51 17.30 31.20
N ALA A 766 -12.25 16.95 30.95
CA ALA A 766 -11.24 17.88 30.48
C ALA A 766 -10.93 17.59 29.00
N ILE A 767 -10.83 18.64 28.19
CA ILE A 767 -10.36 18.55 26.81
C ILE A 767 -9.24 19.57 26.60
N ALA A 768 -8.09 19.10 26.12
CA ALA A 768 -6.96 19.93 25.73
C ALA A 768 -6.91 20.04 24.19
N ARG A 769 -7.31 21.19 23.65
CA ARG A 769 -7.40 21.45 22.21
C ARG A 769 -6.03 21.77 21.63
N LYS A 770 -5.70 21.10 20.52
CA LYS A 770 -4.46 21.39 19.80
C LYS A 770 -4.62 22.60 18.87
N SER A 771 -3.88 23.67 19.10
CA SER A 771 -3.95 24.94 18.34
C SER A 771 -2.60 25.37 17.78
N GLY A 772 -1.98 24.52 16.94
CA GLY A 772 -0.72 24.84 16.27
C GLY A 772 0.36 25.36 17.23
N ARG A 773 0.98 26.50 16.90
CA ARG A 773 2.02 27.19 17.70
C ARG A 773 1.47 28.18 18.74
N GLN A 774 0.15 28.25 18.94
CA GLN A 774 -0.47 29.10 19.97
C GLN A 774 -0.41 28.42 21.34
N PRO A 775 -0.63 29.14 22.46
CA PRO A 775 -1.02 28.49 23.70
C PRO A 775 -2.22 27.55 23.45
N GLN A 776 -2.16 26.37 24.04
CA GLN A 776 -3.17 25.33 23.85
C GLN A 776 -4.29 25.55 24.84
N GLU A 777 -5.53 25.39 24.40
CA GLU A 777 -6.68 25.69 25.23
C GLU A 777 -7.15 24.44 25.97
N VAL A 778 -7.29 24.53 27.29
CA VAL A 778 -7.88 23.48 28.12
C VAL A 778 -9.24 23.96 28.60
N ILE A 779 -10.27 23.14 28.37
CA ILE A 779 -11.62 23.42 28.83
C ILE A 779 -12.09 22.27 29.71
N LEU A 780 -12.75 22.64 30.82
CA LEU A 780 -13.34 21.71 31.77
C LEU A 780 -14.86 21.84 31.71
N TRP A 781 -15.54 20.71 31.56
CA TRP A 781 -16.99 20.63 31.61
C TRP A 781 -17.45 20.00 32.92
N ASN A 782 -18.55 20.52 33.44
CA ASN A 782 -19.41 19.80 34.37
C ASN A 782 -20.44 19.01 33.55
N LEU A 783 -20.30 17.69 33.56
CA LEU A 783 -21.16 16.80 32.77
C LEU A 783 -22.57 16.65 33.34
N MET A 784 -22.80 17.03 34.61
CA MET A 784 -24.14 17.03 35.19
C MET A 784 -25.00 18.18 34.68
N THR A 785 -24.37 19.33 34.45
CA THR A 785 -25.07 20.54 34.00
C THR A 785 -24.86 20.83 32.51
N ASN A 786 -23.99 20.05 31.84
CA ASN A 786 -23.51 20.33 30.49
C ASN A 786 -22.92 21.74 30.33
N ALA A 787 -22.29 22.28 31.38
CA ALA A 787 -21.71 23.62 31.34
C ALA A 787 -20.19 23.54 31.21
N ALA A 788 -19.61 24.37 30.34
CA ALA A 788 -18.18 24.66 30.37
C ALA A 788 -17.88 25.41 31.68
N ALA A 789 -17.41 24.68 32.68
CA ALA A 789 -17.20 25.17 34.04
C ALA A 789 -15.97 26.06 34.13
N HIS A 790 -14.95 25.79 33.30
CA HIS A 790 -13.68 26.50 33.36
C HIS A 790 -12.90 26.42 32.05
N LYS A 791 -12.09 27.44 31.74
CA LYS A 791 -11.27 27.52 30.52
C LYS A 791 -9.98 28.28 30.80
N PHE A 792 -8.84 27.76 30.34
CA PHE A 792 -7.53 28.41 30.47
C PHE A 792 -6.57 28.00 29.35
N ASN A 793 -5.46 28.73 29.23
CA ASN A 793 -4.42 28.50 28.22
C ASN A 793 -3.20 27.81 28.83
N LEU A 794 -2.63 26.86 28.10
CA LEU A 794 -1.46 26.08 28.45
C LEU A 794 -0.29 26.43 27.52
N PRO A 795 0.92 26.70 28.04
CA PRO A 795 2.08 27.07 27.20
C PRO A 795 2.73 25.88 26.46
N TYR A 796 2.18 24.67 26.61
CA TYR A 796 2.76 23.43 26.07
C TYR A 796 1.81 22.70 25.13
N THR A 797 2.37 21.94 24.18
CA THR A 797 1.57 21.05 23.33
C THR A 797 1.22 19.76 24.09
N PRO A 798 -0.07 19.46 24.32
CA PRO A 798 -0.47 18.24 25.01
C PRO A 798 -0.25 17.00 24.13
N TYR A 799 0.06 15.87 24.78
CA TYR A 799 0.21 14.53 24.22
C TYR A 799 -0.55 13.45 25.01
N GLY A 800 -1.21 13.84 26.11
CA GLY A 800 -2.03 12.98 26.95
C GLY A 800 -2.60 13.78 28.12
N LEU A 801 -3.72 13.31 28.68
CA LEU A 801 -4.45 14.03 29.72
C LEU A 801 -5.05 13.06 30.74
N SER A 802 -4.95 13.40 32.03
CA SER A 802 -5.61 12.65 33.11
C SER A 802 -5.88 13.55 34.32
N TRP A 803 -6.78 13.12 35.20
CA TRP A 803 -7.06 13.80 36.46
C TRP A 803 -6.17 13.25 37.57
N GLY A 804 -5.34 14.10 38.17
CA GLY A 804 -4.54 13.76 39.36
C GLY A 804 -5.35 13.88 40.65
N SER A 805 -6.24 14.89 40.72
CA SER A 805 -7.22 15.08 41.78
C SER A 805 -8.37 15.97 41.29
N ASP A 806 -9.30 16.34 42.16
CA ASP A 806 -10.36 17.30 41.81
C ASP A 806 -9.87 18.71 41.47
N LEU A 807 -8.64 19.05 41.87
CA LEU A 807 -8.03 20.36 41.71
C LEU A 807 -6.79 20.34 40.80
N VAL A 808 -6.38 19.17 40.32
CA VAL A 808 -5.14 19.00 39.56
C VAL A 808 -5.35 18.16 38.32
N LEU A 809 -4.96 18.71 37.17
CA LEU A 809 -4.80 17.95 35.93
C LEU A 809 -3.35 17.53 35.72
N LEU A 810 -3.14 16.30 35.29
CA LEU A 810 -1.86 15.79 34.83
C LEU A 810 -1.87 15.76 33.30
N ILE A 811 -0.98 16.52 32.69
CA ILE A 811 -0.91 16.68 31.23
C ILE A 811 0.46 16.23 30.76
N ASP A 812 0.49 15.27 29.86
CA ASP A 812 1.71 14.87 29.18
C ASP A 812 1.97 15.87 28.06
N VAL A 813 3.17 16.44 28.01
CA VAL A 813 3.46 17.63 27.21
C VAL A 813 4.81 17.54 26.49
N VAL A 814 4.92 18.29 25.40
CA VAL A 814 6.16 18.52 24.66
C VAL A 814 6.37 20.02 24.48
N THR A 815 7.62 20.45 24.62
CA THR A 815 8.05 21.83 24.36
C THR A 815 7.90 22.16 22.87
N PRO A 816 7.47 23.37 22.49
CA PRO A 816 7.40 23.78 21.09
C PRO A 816 8.72 23.53 20.34
N MET A 817 8.65 23.18 19.04
CA MET A 817 9.78 22.64 18.26
C MET A 817 11.00 23.56 18.07
N ASP A 818 10.92 24.84 18.44
CA ASP A 818 11.95 25.85 18.18
C ASP A 818 12.83 26.19 19.41
N GLU A 819 12.55 25.59 20.57
CA GLU A 819 13.38 25.67 21.78
C GLU A 819 14.29 24.42 21.89
N GLU A 820 15.32 24.45 22.76
CA GLU A 820 16.05 23.22 23.13
C GLU A 820 15.00 22.18 23.56
N GLN A 821 14.80 21.16 22.72
CA GLN A 821 13.69 20.22 22.89
C GLN A 821 13.87 19.50 24.23
N GLU A 822 13.18 19.97 25.27
CA GLU A 822 13.01 19.13 26.44
C GLU A 822 12.26 17.88 25.99
N PRO A 823 12.71 16.69 26.43
CA PRO A 823 11.98 15.47 26.15
C PRO A 823 10.55 15.59 26.69
N ARG A 824 9.64 14.86 26.04
CA ARG A 824 8.27 14.68 26.49
C ARG A 824 8.25 14.39 28.00
N HIS A 825 7.45 15.13 28.74
CA HIS A 825 7.36 15.02 30.19
C HIS A 825 5.95 15.32 30.68
N LEU A 826 5.66 14.99 31.93
CA LEU A 826 4.35 15.18 32.54
C LEU A 826 4.36 16.46 33.39
N ILE A 827 3.28 17.24 33.35
CA ILE A 827 3.10 18.41 34.21
C ILE A 827 1.85 18.27 35.07
N ALA A 828 1.88 18.81 36.29
CA ALA A 828 0.69 19.08 37.07
C ALA A 828 0.24 20.53 36.84
N VAL A 829 -1.02 20.69 36.45
CA VAL A 829 -1.69 21.99 36.35
C VAL A 829 -2.63 22.13 37.54
N ASP A 830 -2.41 23.17 38.34
CA ASP A 830 -3.32 23.56 39.41
C ASP A 830 -4.49 24.34 38.82
N LEU A 831 -5.71 23.83 39.04
CA LEU A 831 -6.92 24.39 38.43
C LEU A 831 -7.42 25.65 39.14
N LEU A 832 -6.96 25.93 40.36
CA LEU A 832 -7.28 27.18 41.06
C LEU A 832 -6.50 28.36 40.48
N SER A 833 -5.20 28.17 40.24
CA SER A 833 -4.33 29.20 39.66
C SER A 833 -4.28 29.18 38.12
N ASN A 834 -4.75 28.13 37.45
CA ASN A 834 -4.66 27.93 35.99
C ASN A 834 -3.24 27.89 35.47
N ARG A 835 -2.32 27.34 36.26
CA ARG A 835 -0.90 27.34 35.94
C ARG A 835 -0.29 25.96 36.05
N VAL A 836 0.80 25.79 35.33
CA VAL A 836 1.74 24.70 35.61
C VAL A 836 2.25 24.90 37.03
N ALA A 837 1.95 23.93 37.89
CA ALA A 837 2.34 23.91 39.28
C ALA A 837 3.59 23.05 39.50
N TRP A 838 3.77 21.98 38.72
CA TRP A 838 4.90 21.06 38.88
C TRP A 838 5.28 20.37 37.56
N HIS A 839 6.55 20.04 37.41
CA HIS A 839 7.05 19.22 36.29
C HIS A 839 7.52 17.85 36.79
N TYR A 840 7.22 16.80 36.02
CA TYR A 840 7.64 15.42 36.24
C TYR A 840 8.41 14.92 35.03
N ARG A 841 9.74 14.92 35.11
CA ARG A 841 10.62 14.46 34.05
C ARG A 841 10.81 12.95 34.15
N LEU A 842 10.32 12.21 33.18
CA LEU A 842 10.56 10.77 33.09
C LEU A 842 11.95 10.55 32.50
N LEU A 843 12.89 10.16 33.37
CA LEU A 843 14.27 9.92 32.95
C LEU A 843 14.31 8.66 32.07
N MET A 844 14.97 8.77 30.91
CA MET A 844 15.25 7.64 29.99
C MET A 844 14.01 6.97 29.38
N GLU A 845 13.55 7.43 28.20
CA GLU A 845 12.49 6.83 27.33
C GLU A 845 11.47 5.88 28.03
N GLY A 846 10.87 6.32 29.14
CA GLY A 846 9.83 5.57 29.85
C GLY A 846 8.45 5.79 29.23
N GLN A 847 7.42 5.13 29.79
CA GLN A 847 6.03 5.31 29.37
C GLN A 847 5.14 5.65 30.58
N HIS A 848 4.21 6.60 30.40
CA HIS A 848 3.14 6.86 31.37
C HIS A 848 1.93 5.96 31.09
N GLY A 849 1.39 5.33 32.13
CA GLY A 849 0.17 4.52 32.08
C GLY A 849 -1.06 5.23 32.64
N PHE A 850 -0.88 6.45 33.16
CA PHE A 850 -1.88 7.24 33.88
C PHE A 850 -2.40 6.52 35.15
N ARG A 851 -3.60 6.88 35.62
CA ARG A 851 -4.10 6.59 36.97
C ARG A 851 -4.69 5.19 37.11
N GLY A 852 -4.24 4.44 38.12
CA GLY A 852 -4.73 3.10 38.48
C GLY A 852 -6.05 3.13 39.27
N SER A 853 -6.58 1.95 39.58
CA SER A 853 -7.78 1.77 40.42
C SER A 853 -7.58 2.25 41.87
N ASP A 854 -6.35 2.25 42.36
CA ASP A 854 -5.93 2.76 43.67
C ASP A 854 -5.70 4.28 43.70
N GLY A 855 -5.95 4.97 42.60
CA GLY A 855 -5.78 6.41 42.48
C GLY A 855 -4.33 6.88 42.31
N ARG A 856 -3.34 5.99 42.28
CA ARG A 856 -1.93 6.35 42.02
C ARG A 856 -1.67 6.46 40.51
N HIS A 857 -0.70 7.29 40.13
CA HIS A 857 -0.19 7.38 38.76
C HIS A 857 0.84 6.28 38.51
N TRP A 858 0.65 5.53 37.42
CA TRP A 858 1.56 4.47 37.01
C TRP A 858 2.47 4.92 35.88
N TYR A 859 3.74 4.58 35.97
CA TYR A 859 4.71 4.76 34.89
C TYR A 859 5.72 3.63 34.88
N ILE A 860 6.31 3.37 33.73
CA ILE A 860 7.42 2.44 33.57
C ILE A 860 8.68 3.19 33.17
N ALA A 861 9.77 2.91 33.87
CA ALA A 861 11.08 3.52 33.62
C ALA A 861 12.17 2.46 33.74
N GLY A 862 13.23 2.57 32.95
CA GLY A 862 14.43 1.76 33.14
C GLY A 862 15.65 2.61 33.48
N ASP A 863 16.79 1.96 33.57
CA ASP A 863 18.09 2.57 33.84
C ASP A 863 19.11 2.02 32.83
N GLN A 864 19.99 2.88 32.30
CA GLN A 864 21.10 2.48 31.42
C GLN A 864 21.99 1.38 32.00
N ARG A 865 22.10 1.31 33.33
CA ARG A 865 22.92 0.30 34.03
C ARG A 865 22.15 -1.00 34.31
N ARG A 866 20.82 -0.99 34.18
CA ARG A 866 19.97 -2.14 34.46
C ARG A 866 19.55 -2.82 33.16
N ARG A 867 19.44 -4.16 33.21
CA ARG A 867 18.84 -4.95 32.13
C ARG A 867 17.31 -4.91 32.16
N ASP A 868 16.74 -4.55 33.30
CA ASP A 868 15.31 -4.56 33.56
C ASP A 868 14.78 -3.14 33.80
N SER A 869 13.50 -2.95 33.50
CA SER A 869 12.74 -1.74 33.78
C SER A 869 11.83 -1.99 34.97
N VAL A 870 11.29 -0.94 35.55
CA VAL A 870 10.43 -1.01 36.73
C VAL A 870 9.15 -0.24 36.46
N LEU A 871 8.02 -0.92 36.64
CA LEU A 871 6.69 -0.33 36.65
C LEU A 871 6.40 0.16 38.08
N HIS A 872 6.24 1.48 38.23
CA HIS A 872 6.06 2.18 39.51
C HIS A 872 4.66 2.77 39.64
N ALA A 873 4.12 2.71 40.85
CA ALA A 873 2.90 3.41 41.25
C ALA A 873 3.23 4.51 42.25
N VAL A 874 2.91 5.77 41.89
CA VAL A 874 3.25 6.95 42.71
C VAL A 874 2.04 7.86 42.85
N GLN A 875 1.82 8.42 44.04
CA GLN A 875 0.82 9.45 44.25
C GLN A 875 1.30 10.76 43.61
N LEU A 876 0.64 11.22 42.54
CA LEU A 876 0.96 12.48 41.89
C LEU A 876 -0.26 13.43 41.90
N PRO A 877 -0.09 14.70 42.31
CA PRO A 877 1.10 15.22 43.00
C PRO A 877 1.30 14.61 44.38
N GLN A 878 2.54 14.58 44.85
CA GLN A 878 2.88 14.12 46.20
C GLN A 878 2.42 15.14 47.25
N ARG A 879 2.26 14.70 48.50
CA ARG A 879 1.76 15.56 49.60
C ARG A 879 2.56 16.85 49.77
N ASP A 880 3.88 16.77 49.69
CA ASP A 880 4.78 17.93 49.83
C ASP A 880 4.75 18.85 48.60
N GLU A 881 4.44 18.30 47.43
CA GLU A 881 4.25 19.06 46.18
C GLU A 881 2.94 19.85 46.25
N LEU A 882 1.84 19.21 46.67
CA LEU A 882 0.53 19.86 46.87
C LEU A 882 0.59 21.04 47.84
N ALA A 883 1.36 20.93 48.94
CA ALA A 883 1.54 22.02 49.89
C ALA A 883 2.14 23.28 49.25
N ARG A 884 2.88 23.14 48.14
CA ARG A 884 3.49 24.25 47.40
C ARG A 884 2.56 24.84 46.34
N PHE A 885 1.48 24.16 45.99
CA PHE A 885 0.51 24.66 45.02
C PHE A 885 -0.27 25.84 45.60
N GLY A 886 -0.57 25.81 46.91
CA GLY A 886 -1.38 26.83 47.59
C GLY A 886 -0.80 28.25 47.58
N GLY A 887 0.47 28.43 47.20
CA GLY A 887 1.09 29.75 47.01
C GLY A 887 0.96 30.32 45.59
N LEU A 888 0.46 29.53 44.63
CA LEU A 888 0.39 29.96 43.23
C LEU A 888 -0.79 30.92 43.03
N GLN A 889 -0.48 32.14 42.60
CA GLN A 889 -1.47 33.11 42.17
C GLN A 889 -1.79 32.92 40.68
N PRO A 890 -3.06 33.16 40.26
CA PRO A 890 -3.41 33.24 38.85
C PRO A 890 -2.53 34.25 38.11
N LEU A 891 -2.07 33.88 36.91
CA LEU A 891 -1.33 34.80 36.03
C LEU A 891 -2.27 35.32 34.94
N ALA A 892 -2.32 36.64 34.79
CA ALA A 892 -2.89 37.24 33.59
C ALA A 892 -1.99 36.93 32.37
N ALA A 893 -2.61 36.84 31.19
CA ALA A 893 -1.87 36.86 29.94
C ALA A 893 -1.06 38.15 29.84
N LEU A 894 0.12 38.07 29.22
CA LEU A 894 0.91 39.25 28.91
C LEU A 894 0.22 40.11 27.84
N LEU A 895 -0.46 39.45 26.90
CA LEU A 895 -1.27 40.06 25.85
C LEU A 895 -2.41 39.11 25.48
N GLY A 896 -3.62 39.60 25.27
CA GLY A 896 -4.78 38.82 24.81
C GLY A 896 -5.96 39.67 24.31
N PRO A 897 -7.12 39.04 24.04
CA PRO A 897 -8.30 39.75 23.53
C PRO A 897 -8.71 40.91 24.45
N GLY A 898 -8.90 42.10 23.88
CA GLY A 898 -9.19 43.35 24.58
C GLY A 898 -7.98 44.27 24.77
N ASP A 899 -6.75 43.74 24.68
CA ASP A 899 -5.54 44.53 24.83
C ASP A 899 -5.25 45.39 23.59
N ALA A 900 -4.51 46.48 23.80
CA ALA A 900 -4.07 47.36 22.74
C ALA A 900 -2.80 46.80 22.06
N ILE A 901 -2.77 46.78 20.72
CA ILE A 901 -1.59 46.38 19.95
C ILE A 901 -1.34 47.30 18.76
N ASN A 902 -0.08 47.57 18.45
CA ASN A 902 0.34 48.22 17.21
C ASN A 902 0.77 47.15 16.19
N VAL A 903 0.56 47.38 14.89
CA VAL A 903 1.00 46.49 13.81
C VAL A 903 1.92 47.28 12.87
N ARG A 904 3.14 46.78 12.65
CA ARG A 904 4.17 47.44 11.84
C ARG A 904 4.85 46.46 10.89
N ILE A 905 5.26 46.98 9.73
CA ILE A 905 6.06 46.24 8.75
C ILE A 905 7.41 46.93 8.59
N ALA A 906 8.44 46.33 9.16
CA ALA A 906 9.84 46.72 9.07
C ALA A 906 10.57 45.86 8.02
N ALA A 907 10.02 45.82 6.80
CA ALA A 907 10.53 45.04 5.68
C ALA A 907 10.63 45.90 4.40
N SER A 908 11.72 45.69 3.65
CA SER A 908 11.88 46.23 2.29
C SER A 908 11.41 45.18 1.28
N ILE A 909 10.11 45.19 0.96
CA ILE A 909 9.48 44.24 0.03
C ILE A 909 9.68 44.76 -1.41
N PRO A 910 10.35 44.01 -2.30
CA PRO A 910 10.50 44.42 -3.70
C PRO A 910 9.17 44.36 -4.45
N SER A 911 9.04 45.15 -5.52
CA SER A 911 7.91 45.04 -6.45
C SER A 911 8.14 43.84 -7.36
N VAL A 912 7.50 42.71 -7.04
CA VAL A 912 7.66 41.43 -7.75
C VAL A 912 6.60 41.23 -8.82
N ASP A 913 5.37 41.68 -8.54
CA ASP A 913 4.23 41.63 -9.45
C ASP A 913 3.80 43.06 -9.80
N PRO A 914 3.96 43.49 -11.07
CA PRO A 914 3.52 44.81 -11.53
C PRO A 914 2.02 45.07 -11.33
N LYS A 915 1.20 44.02 -11.20
CA LYS A 915 -0.25 44.13 -10.95
C LYS A 915 -0.59 44.36 -9.48
N ARG A 916 0.35 44.15 -8.56
CA ARG A 916 0.21 44.36 -7.11
C ARG A 916 1.26 45.34 -6.58
N PRO A 917 1.25 46.62 -6.98
CA PRO A 917 2.28 47.58 -6.56
C PRO A 917 2.26 47.92 -5.06
N ASN A 918 1.17 47.60 -4.34
CA ASN A 918 0.93 48.03 -2.96
C ASN A 918 0.98 46.88 -1.93
N VAL A 919 1.74 45.81 -2.18
CA VAL A 919 1.81 44.61 -1.30
C VAL A 919 2.03 44.96 0.17
N LYS A 920 2.88 45.96 0.48
CA LYS A 920 3.14 46.38 1.86
C LYS A 920 1.89 46.91 2.57
N GLN A 921 1.04 47.66 1.86
CA GLN A 921 -0.21 48.19 2.40
C GLN A 921 -1.25 47.08 2.56
N GLU A 922 -1.42 46.23 1.54
CA GLU A 922 -2.32 45.07 1.58
C GLU A 922 -1.97 44.12 2.76
N LEU A 923 -0.68 43.92 3.00
CA LEU A 923 -0.18 43.10 4.10
C LEU A 923 -0.46 43.75 5.47
N LEU A 924 -0.34 45.08 5.57
CA LEU A 924 -0.64 45.81 6.80
C LEU A 924 -2.12 45.70 7.15
N GLU A 925 -3.00 45.93 6.17
CA GLU A 925 -4.46 45.81 6.32
C GLU A 925 -4.84 44.38 6.72
N SER A 926 -4.30 43.36 6.04
CA SER A 926 -4.53 41.96 6.36
C SER A 926 -4.08 41.58 7.79
N LEU A 927 -2.96 42.14 8.28
CA LEU A 927 -2.51 41.91 9.65
C LEU A 927 -3.40 42.63 10.68
N GLN A 928 -3.82 43.86 10.38
CA GLN A 928 -4.72 44.64 11.23
C GLN A 928 -6.10 43.97 11.37
N GLU A 929 -6.68 43.51 10.27
CA GLU A 929 -7.94 42.75 10.26
C GLU A 929 -7.84 41.48 11.10
N ARG A 930 -6.73 40.74 10.99
CA ARG A 930 -6.48 39.55 11.83
C ARG A 930 -6.34 39.91 13.31
N ALA A 931 -5.66 41.01 13.64
CA ALA A 931 -5.57 41.46 15.03
C ALA A 931 -6.97 41.77 15.61
N VAL A 932 -7.81 42.48 14.85
CA VAL A 932 -9.18 42.79 15.25
C VAL A 932 -10.04 41.53 15.36
N ALA A 933 -9.90 40.58 14.43
CA ALA A 933 -10.60 39.30 14.48
C ALA A 933 -10.21 38.44 15.69
N LEU A 934 -8.97 38.59 16.19
CA LEU A 934 -8.50 37.99 17.44
C LEU A 934 -8.93 38.77 18.70
N GLY A 935 -9.60 39.91 18.55
CA GLY A 935 -10.14 40.73 19.63
C GLY A 935 -9.21 41.83 20.16
N TYR A 936 -8.09 42.12 19.49
CA TYR A 936 -7.21 43.22 19.89
C TYR A 936 -7.77 44.59 19.50
N ARG A 937 -7.42 45.62 20.27
CA ARG A 937 -7.66 47.03 19.93
C ARG A 937 -6.42 47.59 19.24
N LEU A 938 -6.57 48.10 18.02
CA LEU A 938 -5.45 48.72 17.31
C LEU A 938 -5.14 50.10 17.92
N ASP A 939 -3.90 50.29 18.40
CA ASP A 939 -3.43 51.55 18.95
C ASP A 939 -1.95 51.77 18.57
N PRO A 940 -1.62 52.83 17.80
CA PRO A 940 -0.23 53.18 17.49
C PRO A 940 0.66 53.38 18.73
N ALA A 941 0.07 53.80 19.85
CA ALA A 941 0.74 54.01 21.13
C ALA A 941 0.69 52.78 22.06
N ALA A 942 0.21 51.63 21.61
CA ALA A 942 0.18 50.40 22.41
C ALA A 942 1.53 50.06 23.06
N GLU A 943 1.49 49.38 24.20
CA GLU A 943 2.70 48.87 24.86
C GLU A 943 3.43 47.85 23.99
N TYR A 944 2.67 47.04 23.24
CA TYR A 944 3.18 45.98 22.39
C TYR A 944 2.97 46.29 20.91
N SER A 945 3.96 45.95 20.09
CA SER A 945 3.91 46.07 18.64
C SER A 945 4.17 44.71 18.00
N PHE A 946 3.24 44.24 17.16
CA PHE A 946 3.52 43.20 16.19
C PHE A 946 4.36 43.78 15.06
N VAL A 947 5.55 43.25 14.85
CA VAL A 947 6.52 43.72 13.86
C VAL A 947 6.85 42.59 12.90
N LEU A 948 6.62 42.82 11.62
CA LEU A 948 7.01 41.90 10.56
C LEU A 948 8.27 42.42 9.85
N GLU A 949 9.32 41.62 9.83
CA GLU A 949 10.64 41.95 9.30
C GLU A 949 11.01 40.99 8.16
N ALA A 950 11.69 41.50 7.14
CA ALA A 950 12.29 40.69 6.08
C ALA A 950 13.64 41.29 5.67
N ARG A 951 14.67 40.45 5.59
CA ARG A 951 16.01 40.83 5.18
C ARG A 951 16.57 39.84 4.16
N GLU A 952 16.85 40.35 2.96
CA GLU A 952 17.56 39.61 1.92
C GLU A 952 19.07 39.74 2.13
N SER A 953 19.77 38.62 2.04
CA SER A 953 21.22 38.52 2.11
C SER A 953 21.75 37.66 0.97
N GLY A 954 22.81 38.10 0.29
CA GLY A 954 23.51 37.27 -0.69
C GLY A 954 24.29 36.14 0.02
N THR A 955 24.32 34.95 -0.58
CA THR A 955 25.17 33.85 -0.11
C THR A 955 26.43 33.75 -0.97
N SER A 956 27.43 32.97 -0.52
CA SER A 956 28.61 32.65 -1.35
C SER A 956 28.33 31.59 -2.42
N GLN A 957 27.11 31.07 -2.51
CA GLN A 957 26.72 30.00 -3.41
C GLN A 957 26.14 30.53 -4.72
N SER A 958 26.33 29.77 -5.79
CA SER A 958 25.70 30.02 -7.10
C SER A 958 25.40 28.71 -7.80
N VAL A 959 24.40 28.71 -8.68
CA VAL A 959 24.00 27.55 -9.48
C VAL A 959 24.20 27.88 -10.96
N LYS A 960 24.82 26.96 -11.69
CA LYS A 960 24.96 27.05 -13.14
C LYS A 960 23.73 26.45 -13.80
N VAL A 961 23.03 27.24 -14.61
CA VAL A 961 21.84 26.82 -15.36
C VAL A 961 22.17 26.76 -16.84
N GLN A 962 21.74 25.67 -17.49
CA GLN A 962 21.92 25.45 -18.92
C GLN A 962 20.56 25.28 -19.59
N GLU A 963 20.36 25.97 -20.71
CA GLU A 963 19.17 25.82 -21.54
C GLU A 963 19.20 24.45 -22.26
N VAL A 964 18.13 23.66 -22.12
CA VAL A 964 18.02 22.35 -22.76
C VAL A 964 18.04 22.53 -24.28
N GLY A 965 19.03 21.96 -24.96
CA GLY A 965 19.21 22.08 -26.42
C GLY A 965 20.28 23.07 -26.88
N LYS A 966 20.88 23.88 -25.99
CA LYS A 966 22.02 24.76 -26.33
C LYS A 966 23.23 24.45 -25.44
N ARG A 967 24.33 23.96 -26.04
CA ARG A 967 25.57 23.61 -25.32
C ARG A 967 26.40 24.82 -24.85
N SER A 968 26.14 26.02 -25.37
CA SER A 968 27.04 27.17 -25.25
C SER A 968 26.58 28.28 -24.29
N ALA A 969 25.38 28.20 -23.70
CA ALA A 969 24.82 29.25 -22.84
C ALA A 969 24.63 28.76 -21.39
N VAL A 970 25.72 28.71 -20.63
CA VAL A 970 25.68 28.45 -19.18
C VAL A 970 25.60 29.77 -18.45
N GLN A 971 24.52 30.01 -17.69
CA GLN A 971 24.36 31.19 -16.85
C GLN A 971 24.60 30.84 -15.39
N THR A 972 25.35 31.68 -14.66
CA THR A 972 25.56 31.51 -13.22
C THR A 972 24.56 32.37 -12.46
N ILE A 973 23.73 31.73 -11.63
CA ILE A 973 22.70 32.39 -10.83
C ILE A 973 23.18 32.45 -9.37
N PRO A 974 23.35 33.64 -8.76
CA PRO A 974 23.68 33.75 -7.36
C PRO A 974 22.51 33.28 -6.50
N ILE A 975 22.80 32.55 -5.42
CA ILE A 975 21.80 32.16 -4.43
C ILE A 975 21.75 33.23 -3.34
N SER A 976 20.56 33.77 -3.07
CA SER A 976 20.29 34.61 -1.91
C SER A 976 19.42 33.87 -0.90
N GLU A 977 19.44 34.34 0.34
CA GLU A 977 18.55 33.89 1.40
C GLU A 977 17.80 35.09 1.97
N VAL A 978 16.47 34.98 2.02
CA VAL A 978 15.59 35.97 2.65
C VAL A 978 15.19 35.41 4.00
N ASN A 979 15.67 36.05 5.05
CA ASN A 979 15.25 35.75 6.42
C ASN A 979 14.06 36.63 6.77
N VAL A 980 12.97 36.00 7.21
CA VAL A 980 11.76 36.70 7.65
C VAL A 980 11.44 36.37 9.09
N SER A 981 10.89 37.35 9.80
CA SER A 981 10.41 37.14 11.16
C SER A 981 9.18 37.98 11.48
N ALA A 982 8.22 37.35 12.14
CA ALA A 982 7.13 38.04 12.84
C ALA A 982 7.50 38.09 14.33
N LYS A 983 7.34 39.23 14.98
CA LYS A 983 7.70 39.42 16.40
C LYS A 983 6.64 40.23 17.10
N ILE A 984 6.48 40.02 18.41
CA ILE A 984 5.83 40.99 19.29
C ILE A 984 6.90 41.55 20.22
N VAL A 985 7.04 42.86 20.21
CA VAL A 985 8.02 43.59 21.01
C VAL A 985 7.29 44.58 21.92
N ASN A 986 7.80 44.75 23.13
CA ASN A 986 7.31 45.80 24.03
C ASN A 986 7.95 47.17 23.69
N ARG A 987 7.56 48.24 24.40
CA ARG A 987 8.12 49.60 24.21
C ARG A 987 9.63 49.70 24.42
N SER A 988 10.25 48.82 25.22
CA SER A 988 11.70 48.81 25.41
C SER A 988 12.46 48.05 24.32
N GLY A 989 11.75 47.46 23.34
CA GLY A 989 12.34 46.66 22.27
C GLY A 989 12.58 45.20 22.64
N ALA A 990 12.20 44.77 23.84
CA ALA A 990 12.30 43.37 24.24
C ALA A 990 11.26 42.53 23.49
N THR A 991 11.72 41.44 22.88
CA THR A 991 10.86 40.50 22.14
C THR A 991 10.20 39.54 23.13
N VAL A 992 8.87 39.46 23.08
CA VAL A 992 8.06 38.57 23.94
C VAL A 992 7.45 37.40 23.16
N TRP A 993 7.48 37.47 21.82
CA TRP A 993 7.11 36.37 20.93
C TRP A 993 7.82 36.54 19.58
N THR A 994 8.23 35.44 18.93
CA THR A 994 8.82 35.47 17.60
C THR A 994 8.51 34.21 16.81
N GLU A 995 8.24 34.38 15.52
CA GLU A 995 8.22 33.35 14.49
C GLU A 995 9.26 33.71 13.43
N LYS A 996 10.01 32.73 12.91
CA LYS A 996 11.04 32.96 11.89
C LYS A 996 10.92 31.92 10.77
N SER A 997 11.30 32.33 9.57
CA SER A 997 11.50 31.43 8.42
C SER A 997 12.64 31.94 7.55
N SER A 998 13.22 31.07 6.74
CA SER A 998 14.18 31.47 5.72
C SER A 998 13.84 30.82 4.38
N PHE A 999 13.99 31.62 3.32
CA PHE A 999 13.71 31.20 1.96
C PHE A 999 14.98 31.37 1.14
N LYS A 1000 15.54 30.28 0.64
CA LYS A 1000 16.69 30.30 -0.28
C LYS A 1000 16.21 30.31 -1.73
N THR A 1001 16.98 30.92 -2.63
CA THR A 1001 16.71 30.85 -4.07
C THR A 1001 16.67 29.38 -4.50
N ASN A 1002 15.53 28.92 -5.03
CA ASN A 1002 15.35 27.55 -5.47
C ASN A 1002 15.41 27.48 -7.01
N VAL A 1003 16.46 26.85 -7.53
CA VAL A 1003 16.71 26.72 -8.97
C VAL A 1003 16.45 25.27 -9.38
N GLY A 1004 15.18 24.95 -9.61
CA GLY A 1004 14.73 23.63 -10.10
C GLY A 1004 14.54 23.59 -11.63
N TYR A 1005 13.91 22.54 -12.14
CA TYR A 1005 13.48 22.49 -13.54
C TYR A 1005 12.31 23.45 -13.78
N PHE A 1006 12.38 24.25 -14.85
CA PHE A 1006 11.34 25.20 -15.24
C PHE A 1006 11.20 25.23 -16.78
N ALA A 1007 10.00 25.52 -17.27
CA ALA A 1007 9.68 25.39 -18.70
C ALA A 1007 10.22 26.55 -19.55
N ALA A 1008 10.13 27.79 -19.08
CA ALA A 1008 10.68 28.98 -19.74
C ALA A 1008 10.80 30.16 -18.77
N VAL A 1009 11.78 31.04 -18.97
CA VAL A 1009 11.82 32.37 -18.34
C VAL A 1009 11.02 33.34 -19.23
N PRO A 1010 10.12 34.17 -18.69
CA PRO A 1010 9.39 35.17 -19.48
C PRO A 1010 10.33 36.09 -20.28
N GLN A 1011 9.93 36.42 -21.52
CA GLN A 1011 10.67 37.35 -22.37
C GLN A 1011 10.89 38.69 -21.64
N GLY A 1012 12.13 39.19 -21.66
CA GLY A 1012 12.51 40.44 -21.01
C GLY A 1012 12.94 40.32 -19.54
N THR A 1013 12.88 39.13 -18.93
CA THR A 1013 13.35 38.89 -17.55
C THR A 1013 14.63 38.04 -17.55
N SER A 1014 15.63 38.42 -16.75
CA SER A 1014 16.83 37.57 -16.59
C SER A 1014 16.51 36.35 -15.71
N PRO A 1015 17.14 35.18 -15.91
CA PRO A 1015 16.91 34.01 -15.05
C PRO A 1015 17.16 34.30 -13.57
N ALA A 1016 18.17 35.11 -13.24
CA ALA A 1016 18.42 35.54 -11.86
C ALA A 1016 17.25 36.37 -11.28
N ALA A 1017 16.70 37.30 -12.06
CA ALA A 1017 15.52 38.09 -11.64
C ALA A 1017 14.27 37.20 -11.50
N TYR A 1018 14.09 36.22 -12.38
CA TYR A 1018 12.97 35.28 -12.34
C TYR A 1018 12.95 34.45 -11.05
N PHE A 1019 14.07 33.81 -10.70
CA PHE A 1019 14.14 33.01 -9.47
C PHE A 1019 14.09 33.86 -8.20
N ARG A 1020 14.67 35.06 -8.23
CA ARG A 1020 14.53 36.03 -7.14
C ARG A 1020 13.06 36.43 -6.95
N ASN A 1021 12.31 36.61 -8.04
CA ASN A 1021 10.88 36.91 -7.97
C ASN A 1021 10.08 35.74 -7.37
N GLN A 1022 10.31 34.49 -7.80
CA GLN A 1022 9.67 33.30 -7.23
C GLN A 1022 9.97 33.10 -5.73
N GLN A 1023 11.21 33.37 -5.32
CA GLN A 1023 11.60 33.38 -3.91
C GLN A 1023 10.79 34.43 -3.12
N TRP A 1024 10.70 35.66 -3.64
CA TRP A 1024 9.93 36.72 -2.98
C TRP A 1024 8.41 36.51 -3.02
N GLU A 1025 7.86 35.84 -4.04
CA GLU A 1025 6.46 35.39 -4.03
C GLU A 1025 6.20 34.43 -2.88
N SER A 1026 7.11 33.48 -2.63
CA SER A 1026 7.03 32.55 -1.50
C SER A 1026 7.16 33.27 -0.16
N VAL A 1027 8.07 34.25 -0.07
CA VAL A 1027 8.23 35.11 1.11
C VAL A 1027 6.96 35.90 1.40
N ILE A 1028 6.37 36.55 0.39
CA ILE A 1028 5.12 37.30 0.51
C ILE A 1028 3.98 36.38 0.93
N GLY A 1029 3.88 35.18 0.33
CA GLY A 1029 2.91 34.15 0.72
C GLY A 1029 3.03 33.79 2.20
N TRP A 1030 4.25 33.58 2.69
CA TRP A 1030 4.49 33.35 4.12
C TRP A 1030 4.13 34.57 4.97
N MET A 1031 4.45 35.79 4.55
CA MET A 1031 4.11 37.03 5.29
C MET A 1031 2.60 37.21 5.45
N PHE A 1032 1.80 36.95 4.41
CA PHE A 1032 0.34 36.94 4.50
C PHE A 1032 -0.16 35.80 5.40
N GLY A 1033 0.49 34.65 5.37
CA GLY A 1033 0.20 33.50 6.24
C GLY A 1033 0.84 33.58 7.63
N ALA A 1034 1.59 34.63 7.96
CA ALA A 1034 2.41 34.67 9.17
C ALA A 1034 1.52 34.54 10.41
N PRO A 1035 1.86 33.68 11.37
CA PRO A 1035 1.03 33.48 12.55
C PRO A 1035 0.92 34.79 13.35
N PHE A 1036 -0.29 35.09 13.81
CA PHE A 1036 -0.56 36.21 14.70
C PHE A 1036 -1.11 35.63 16.01
N PRO A 1037 -0.39 35.76 17.14
CA PRO A 1037 -0.83 35.11 18.35
C PRO A 1037 -2.06 35.76 18.97
N GLY A 1038 -3.06 34.95 19.33
CA GLY A 1038 -4.28 35.41 19.99
C GLY A 1038 -4.11 35.65 21.48
N VAL A 1039 -3.15 34.97 22.11
CA VAL A 1039 -2.77 35.14 23.52
C VAL A 1039 -1.26 34.92 23.66
N ILE A 1040 -0.60 35.73 24.48
CA ILE A 1040 0.79 35.53 24.92
C ILE A 1040 0.78 35.34 26.43
N LEU A 1041 1.35 34.24 26.90
CA LEU A 1041 1.48 33.96 28.33
C LEU A 1041 2.78 34.54 28.88
N SER A 1042 2.76 34.95 30.15
CA SER A 1042 4.00 35.28 30.87
C SER A 1042 4.92 34.05 30.91
N PRO A 1043 6.26 34.20 30.82
CA PRO A 1043 7.19 33.10 31.04
C PRO A 1043 6.99 32.36 32.36
N ALA A 1044 6.43 33.03 33.39
CA ALA A 1044 6.10 32.39 34.66
C ALA A 1044 4.96 31.35 34.57
N ALA A 1045 4.25 31.28 33.44
CA ALA A 1045 3.22 30.26 33.20
C ALA A 1045 3.82 28.86 32.96
N SER A 1046 5.10 28.77 32.60
CA SER A 1046 5.80 27.51 32.28
C SER A 1046 6.81 27.04 33.33
N THR A 1047 7.12 27.83 34.37
CA THR A 1047 8.22 27.50 35.31
C THR A 1047 7.85 26.54 36.45
N GLY A 1048 6.57 26.46 36.82
CA GLY A 1048 6.12 25.67 37.99
C GLY A 1048 6.71 26.14 39.34
N ALA A 1049 6.31 25.46 40.42
CA ALA A 1049 6.89 25.62 41.76
C ALA A 1049 8.07 24.67 42.01
N GLY A 1050 8.29 23.68 41.14
CA GLY A 1050 9.39 22.72 41.25
C GLY A 1050 9.34 21.63 40.18
N VAL A 1051 10.36 20.79 40.21
CA VAL A 1051 10.59 19.69 39.28
C VAL A 1051 10.89 18.41 40.05
N SER A 1052 10.25 17.31 39.69
CA SER A 1052 10.56 15.96 40.15
C SER A 1052 11.02 15.09 38.98
N SER A 1053 11.97 14.19 39.20
CA SER A 1053 12.27 13.10 38.26
C SER A 1053 11.51 11.83 38.61
N LEU A 1054 11.09 11.12 37.58
CA LEU A 1054 10.51 9.78 37.64
C LEU A 1054 11.55 8.82 37.05
N SER A 1055 11.89 7.76 37.77
CA SER A 1055 12.97 6.84 37.40
C SER A 1055 12.67 5.41 37.87
N ALA A 1056 13.52 4.45 37.50
CA ALA A 1056 13.44 3.08 38.02
C ALA A 1056 13.60 3.00 39.55
N LEU A 1057 14.07 4.06 40.23
CA LEU A 1057 14.20 4.15 41.68
C LEU A 1057 13.01 4.85 42.36
N GLY A 1058 11.97 5.20 41.60
CA GLY A 1058 10.81 5.96 42.09
C GLY A 1058 10.89 7.46 41.77
N ALA A 1059 9.94 8.22 42.31
CA ALA A 1059 9.84 9.67 42.15
C ALA A 1059 10.72 10.42 43.15
N ARG A 1060 11.45 11.45 42.71
CA ARG A 1060 12.30 12.28 43.56
C ARG A 1060 12.20 13.75 43.17
N ILE A 1061 12.15 14.64 44.15
CA ILE A 1061 12.21 16.09 43.93
C ILE A 1061 13.64 16.47 43.55
N GLU A 1062 13.83 17.15 42.42
CA GLU A 1062 15.15 17.61 41.95
C GLU A 1062 15.42 19.04 42.36
N SER A 1063 14.44 19.92 42.17
CA SER A 1063 14.56 21.34 42.46
C SER A 1063 13.22 21.94 42.85
N VAL A 1064 13.27 23.01 43.63
CA VAL A 1064 12.11 23.74 44.08
C VAL A 1064 12.39 25.22 44.00
N ALA A 1065 11.42 26.00 43.51
CA ALA A 1065 11.53 27.45 43.51
C ALA A 1065 11.56 27.98 44.96
N PRO A 1066 12.35 29.02 45.26
CA PRO A 1066 12.31 29.66 46.58
C PRO A 1066 10.89 30.18 46.84
N GLN A 1067 10.37 29.93 48.05
CA GLN A 1067 9.08 30.49 48.46
C GLN A 1067 9.22 32.01 48.49
N SER A 1068 8.49 32.71 47.62
CA SER A 1068 8.32 34.16 47.74
C SER A 1068 7.50 34.42 49.01
N ASN A 1069 8.15 34.97 50.04
CA ASN A 1069 7.46 35.52 51.22
C ASN A 1069 6.56 36.70 50.83
#